data_AF-A0A819PBA5-F1
#
_entry.id   AF-A0A819PBA5-F1
#
_cell.length_a   1.000
_cell.length_b   1.000
_cell.length_c   1.000
_cell.angle_alpha   90.00
_cell.angle_beta   90.00
_cell.angle_gamma   90.00
#
_symmetry.space_group_name_H-M   'P 1'
#
loop_
_entity.id
_entity.type
_entity.pdbx_description
1 polymer ?
#
loop_
_entity_poly.entity_id
_entity_poly.type
_entity_poly.pdbx_seq_one_letter_code
_entity_poly.pdbx_strand_id
1 'polypeptide(L)'
;MLNLNIFSVRDFGSNVDRMTAKRLGQWTTRLYIIMLISSVALLAIYNIVQVPTLTNTFNRPSFELYNQLKHDHADKLSCSCSIIASTFNSFVNIEAVFHEICLSPFVSDQWRINLTAGLVPDLTTYAQNDYRRFLSAHLQFLQGLCQLSIESVNNSIKQFLSSLFITAELLSEKNFHERLNLLINESRLNTPSVFARIFSLIRSVNDGNAFISTYGTNFKYITPWERHVFIYAPTEAVFYDDECSCGLYSNCTSQVRFIKTNSSETIPIKGLKIGCTPSESLLVSTLECFYNQSCIDLIEEYTNYTSNVTHLSSITSRFAVNTSITELVHNLFIEEWATTTNYSLYFNKCSPLLCSYTFTENFNVFHTITLLLSLQGGLTIILKWICPTIIRIIDKISDCRKVITLPNSNKTLTMNCNKIEPQSCNTDDTTQTSTTSSRILCRYFRKRNLPWLLFWIIVIILILLVVIIPTVIILKKKIIISKAISTTIPTTITTIKKDTTTTTTTTGHISTKWIQDGIRVAGGNGQGDQLNQLHWPGMIYFDDDNQILYVVDEGNHRIVEWKSNVTTGQVVAGGNGSRTDQLSKPTSMIVDINNDSFIICDSGNRRVVQWFRRNERNQQIIISNIHCYGLAMDNNGDLYVSDVEKHVVSRWKQGDKNGIIVAGGNNQSNKLNELDHPTSIFVDQDYSVYVCDMWNHRVVKWLKNAKVGIVVAGGDSGGGFATSVRKLDNPIAMIVDRSDNVYVADSGNNRIMRWLKLTGSIEGRIIVGGNGVGNGPNQLNWPSGLLFDRKGNLYVSDRDANRVQKHGKIPDGILEDEFDVEAN
;
A
#
# COMPACT_ATOMS: atom_id res chain seq x y z
N MET A 1 -43.94 -42.67 -43.32
CA MET A 1 -42.48 -42.44 -43.15
C MET A 1 -41.93 -41.89 -44.45
N LEU A 2 -41.62 -40.60 -44.52
CA LEU A 2 -40.85 -40.03 -45.64
C LEU A 2 -39.51 -40.76 -45.71
N ASN A 3 -39.26 -41.51 -46.78
CA ASN A 3 -37.98 -42.17 -47.02
C ASN A 3 -36.97 -41.14 -47.54
N LEU A 4 -36.65 -40.15 -46.71
CA LEU A 4 -35.64 -39.14 -46.98
C LEU A 4 -34.28 -39.80 -46.84
N ASN A 5 -33.72 -40.29 -47.95
CA ASN A 5 -32.31 -40.67 -48.02
C ASN A 5 -31.55 -39.47 -48.60
N ILE A 6 -31.03 -38.62 -47.72
CA ILE A 6 -30.22 -37.45 -48.10
C ILE A 6 -28.86 -37.89 -48.66
N PHE A 7 -28.38 -39.07 -48.25
CA PHE A 7 -27.11 -39.64 -48.70
C PHE A 7 -27.35 -40.81 -49.65
N SER A 8 -26.66 -40.78 -50.78
CA SER A 8 -26.74 -41.74 -51.87
C SER A 8 -25.73 -42.89 -51.69
N VAL A 9 -25.88 -43.97 -52.45
CA VAL A 9 -24.96 -45.13 -52.43
C VAL A 9 -23.50 -44.71 -52.71
N ARG A 10 -23.28 -43.65 -53.50
CA ARG A 10 -21.95 -43.13 -53.84
C ARG A 10 -21.22 -42.54 -52.62
N ASP A 11 -21.97 -42.04 -51.64
CA ASP A 11 -21.43 -41.44 -50.41
C ASP A 11 -20.86 -42.49 -49.46
N PHE A 12 -20.93 -43.79 -49.79
CA PHE A 12 -20.42 -44.91 -48.97
C PHE A 12 -19.26 -45.71 -49.62
N GLY A 13 -18.85 -45.36 -50.85
CA GLY A 13 -17.77 -46.01 -51.59
C GLY A 13 -18.22 -47.18 -52.47
N SER A 14 -17.45 -47.51 -53.51
CA SER A 14 -17.82 -48.46 -54.58
C SER A 14 -17.88 -49.94 -54.17
N ASN A 15 -17.40 -50.28 -52.97
CA ASN A 15 -17.21 -51.67 -52.52
C ASN A 15 -18.28 -52.13 -51.50
N VAL A 16 -19.41 -51.43 -51.41
CA VAL A 16 -20.49 -51.73 -50.44
C VAL A 16 -21.73 -52.23 -51.17
N ASP A 17 -22.27 -53.38 -50.74
CA ASP A 17 -23.49 -53.95 -51.32
C ASP A 17 -24.69 -53.00 -51.23
N ARG A 18 -25.57 -53.07 -52.24
CA ARG A 18 -26.68 -52.12 -52.46
C ARG A 18 -27.70 -52.12 -51.33
N MET A 19 -27.93 -53.26 -50.65
CA MET A 19 -28.81 -53.32 -49.48
C MET A 19 -28.17 -52.69 -48.24
N THR A 20 -26.87 -52.91 -48.05
CA THR A 20 -26.10 -52.37 -46.93
C THR A 20 -25.94 -50.86 -47.04
N ALA A 21 -25.65 -50.35 -48.25
CA ALA A 21 -25.58 -48.92 -48.53
C ALA A 21 -26.92 -48.20 -48.28
N LYS A 22 -28.07 -48.85 -48.59
CA LYS A 22 -29.39 -48.28 -48.31
C LYS A 22 -29.65 -48.15 -46.81
N ARG A 23 -29.24 -49.14 -46.01
CA ARG A 23 -29.34 -49.12 -44.55
C ARG A 23 -28.43 -48.04 -43.94
N LEU A 24 -27.18 -47.96 -44.37
CA LEU A 24 -26.23 -46.94 -43.91
C LEU A 24 -26.67 -45.53 -44.28
N GLY A 25 -27.23 -45.33 -45.48
CA GLY A 25 -27.83 -44.06 -45.90
C GLY A 25 -28.92 -43.58 -44.94
N GLN A 26 -29.84 -44.47 -44.55
CA GLN A 26 -30.94 -44.14 -43.64
C GLN A 26 -30.45 -43.77 -42.24
N TRP A 27 -29.44 -44.48 -41.72
CA TRP A 27 -28.84 -44.20 -40.41
C TRP A 27 -28.08 -42.87 -40.42
N THR A 28 -27.39 -42.59 -41.52
CA THR A 28 -26.67 -41.32 -41.73
C THR A 28 -27.63 -40.14 -41.85
N THR A 29 -28.75 -40.30 -42.55
CA THR A 29 -29.76 -39.23 -42.63
C THR A 29 -30.42 -38.95 -41.28
N ARG A 30 -30.71 -39.98 -40.46
CA ARG A 30 -31.24 -39.78 -39.10
C ARG A 30 -30.25 -39.03 -38.20
N LEU A 31 -28.97 -39.41 -38.24
CA LEU A 31 -27.92 -38.74 -37.47
C LEU A 31 -27.74 -37.28 -37.90
N TYR A 32 -27.75 -37.02 -39.22
CA TYR A 32 -27.65 -35.67 -39.78
C TYR A 32 -28.80 -34.76 -39.31
N ILE A 33 -30.05 -35.25 -39.35
CA ILE A 33 -31.21 -34.47 -38.92
C ILE A 33 -31.15 -34.14 -37.42
N ILE A 34 -30.79 -35.12 -36.58
CA ILE A 34 -30.68 -34.93 -35.12
C ILE A 34 -29.59 -33.90 -34.81
N MET A 35 -28.40 -34.03 -35.41
CA MET A 35 -27.27 -33.13 -35.20
C MET A 35 -27.56 -31.71 -35.72
N LEU A 36 -28.28 -31.57 -36.83
CA LEU A 36 -28.65 -30.27 -37.38
C LEU A 36 -29.63 -29.54 -36.43
N ILE A 37 -30.68 -30.24 -35.96
CA ILE A 37 -31.68 -29.66 -35.05
C ILE A 37 -31.03 -29.28 -33.71
N SER A 38 -30.18 -30.14 -33.14
CA SER A 38 -29.53 -29.86 -31.86
C SER A 38 -28.57 -28.67 -31.95
N SER A 39 -27.83 -28.55 -33.05
CA SER A 39 -26.86 -27.46 -33.24
C SER A 39 -27.54 -26.11 -33.46
N VAL A 40 -28.64 -26.07 -34.22
CA VAL A 40 -29.45 -24.87 -34.43
C VAL A 40 -30.11 -24.41 -33.11
N ALA A 41 -30.63 -25.35 -32.32
CA ALA A 41 -31.20 -25.04 -31.01
C ALA A 41 -30.16 -24.44 -30.04
N LEU A 42 -28.93 -24.97 -30.04
CA LEU A 42 -27.85 -24.49 -29.19
C LEU A 42 -27.39 -23.08 -29.58
N LEU A 43 -27.30 -22.80 -30.89
CA LEU A 43 -26.98 -21.48 -31.43
C LEU A 43 -28.07 -20.44 -31.12
N ALA A 44 -29.34 -20.84 -31.16
CA ALA A 44 -30.44 -19.95 -30.78
C ALA A 44 -30.38 -19.59 -29.28
N ILE A 45 -30.14 -20.57 -28.41
CA ILE A 45 -29.98 -20.34 -26.96
C ILE A 45 -28.78 -19.43 -26.68
N TYR A 46 -27.66 -19.63 -27.36
CA TYR A 46 -26.46 -18.78 -27.19
C TYR A 46 -26.74 -17.31 -27.51
N ASN A 47 -27.43 -17.03 -28.61
CA ASN A 47 -27.76 -15.65 -29.02
C ASN A 47 -28.80 -15.00 -28.10
N ILE A 48 -29.72 -15.76 -27.50
CA ILE A 48 -30.66 -15.25 -26.49
C ILE A 48 -29.94 -14.81 -25.21
N VAL A 49 -28.79 -15.43 -24.87
CA VAL A 49 -28.06 -15.16 -23.62
C VAL A 49 -27.14 -13.93 -23.74
N GLN A 50 -26.67 -13.59 -24.94
CA GLN A 50 -25.79 -12.44 -25.20
C GLN A 50 -26.64 -11.19 -25.53
N VAL A 51 -26.74 -10.25 -24.59
CA VAL A 51 -27.43 -8.98 -24.84
C VAL A 51 -26.43 -8.00 -25.47
N PRO A 52 -26.71 -7.42 -26.66
CA PRO A 52 -25.83 -6.45 -27.28
C PRO A 52 -25.83 -5.13 -26.48
N THR A 53 -24.63 -4.60 -26.23
CA THR A 53 -24.42 -3.27 -25.64
C THR A 53 -24.08 -2.27 -26.73
N LEU A 54 -24.87 -1.20 -26.86
CA LEU A 54 -24.52 -0.06 -27.70
C LEU A 54 -23.85 1.03 -26.85
N THR A 55 -22.86 1.69 -27.45
CA THR A 55 -22.15 2.82 -26.85
C THR A 55 -22.41 4.04 -27.71
N ASN A 56 -23.03 5.06 -27.13
CA ASN A 56 -23.17 6.36 -27.78
C ASN A 56 -22.07 7.28 -27.28
N THR A 57 -21.38 7.95 -28.21
CA THR A 57 -20.26 8.87 -27.92
C THR A 57 -20.59 10.28 -28.38
N PHE A 58 -20.18 11.28 -27.61
CA PHE A 58 -20.34 12.68 -27.94
C PHE A 58 -19.11 13.50 -27.54
N ASN A 59 -18.84 14.54 -28.30
CA ASN A 59 -17.64 15.36 -28.19
C ASN A 59 -17.96 16.67 -27.48
N ARG A 60 -17.12 17.05 -26.52
CA ARG A 60 -17.14 18.35 -25.81
C ARG A 60 -18.54 18.79 -25.36
N PRO A 61 -19.21 18.05 -24.46
CA PRO A 61 -20.53 18.44 -23.98
C PRO A 61 -20.51 19.77 -23.21
N SER A 62 -21.60 20.53 -23.35
CA SER A 62 -21.88 21.64 -22.43
C SER A 62 -22.27 21.09 -21.05
N PHE A 63 -22.11 21.93 -20.01
CA PHE A 63 -22.51 21.55 -18.65
C PHE A 63 -24.02 21.22 -18.55
N GLU A 64 -24.86 21.95 -19.28
CA GLU A 64 -26.30 21.70 -19.39
C GLU A 64 -26.60 20.30 -19.96
N LEU A 65 -25.95 19.96 -21.09
CA LEU A 65 -26.12 18.67 -21.76
C LEU A 65 -25.61 17.52 -20.90
N TYR A 66 -24.49 17.72 -20.19
CA TYR A 66 -23.98 16.75 -19.23
C TYR A 66 -24.97 16.51 -18.09
N ASN A 67 -25.57 17.56 -17.52
CA ASN A 67 -26.54 17.41 -16.44
C ASN A 67 -27.83 16.71 -16.88
N GLN A 68 -28.29 16.94 -18.11
CA GLN A 68 -29.41 16.20 -18.70
C GLN A 68 -29.08 14.71 -18.82
N LEU A 69 -27.95 14.36 -19.44
CA LEU A 69 -27.53 12.97 -19.63
C LEU A 69 -27.21 12.25 -18.32
N LYS A 70 -26.73 12.99 -17.31
CA LYS A 70 -26.55 12.49 -15.95
C LYS A 70 -27.89 12.09 -15.33
N HIS A 71 -28.97 12.83 -15.56
CA HIS A 71 -30.30 12.47 -15.05
C HIS A 71 -30.78 11.13 -15.63
N ASP A 72 -30.57 10.93 -16.94
CA ASP A 72 -31.10 9.75 -17.63
C ASP A 72 -30.19 8.51 -17.50
N HIS A 73 -28.86 8.70 -17.33
CA HIS A 73 -27.86 7.64 -17.47
C HIS A 73 -26.71 7.68 -16.43
N ALA A 74 -26.98 8.21 -15.22
CA ALA A 74 -26.00 8.50 -14.15
C ALA A 74 -24.86 7.47 -13.96
N ASP A 75 -25.18 6.18 -13.85
CA ASP A 75 -24.20 5.14 -13.47
C ASP A 75 -23.35 4.61 -14.63
N LYS A 76 -23.61 5.06 -15.87
CA LYS A 76 -23.00 4.51 -17.09
C LYS A 76 -22.34 5.57 -17.96
N LEU A 77 -22.35 6.82 -17.50
CA LEU A 77 -21.76 7.96 -18.19
C LEU A 77 -20.29 8.11 -17.78
N SER A 78 -19.38 8.00 -18.74
CA SER A 78 -17.94 8.24 -18.55
C SER A 78 -17.46 9.32 -19.51
N CYS A 79 -16.60 10.21 -19.01
CA CYS A 79 -16.11 11.39 -19.70
C CYS A 79 -14.61 11.56 -19.45
N SER A 80 -13.81 11.67 -20.51
CA SER A 80 -12.37 11.96 -20.39
C SER A 80 -12.12 13.47 -20.23
N CYS A 81 -11.31 13.87 -19.25
CA CYS A 81 -10.87 15.27 -19.10
C CYS A 81 -9.79 15.63 -20.12
N SER A 82 -9.82 16.84 -20.67
CA SER A 82 -8.71 17.36 -21.49
C SER A 82 -7.57 17.92 -20.63
N ILE A 83 -7.89 18.44 -19.44
CA ILE A 83 -6.91 18.89 -18.45
C ILE A 83 -6.98 17.95 -17.25
N ILE A 84 -5.93 17.16 -17.07
CA ILE A 84 -5.87 16.10 -16.05
C ILE A 84 -5.46 16.58 -14.65
N ALA A 85 -4.93 17.80 -14.54
CA ALA A 85 -4.45 18.37 -13.29
C ALA A 85 -4.93 19.82 -13.16
N SER A 86 -5.61 20.13 -12.06
CA SER A 86 -6.09 21.47 -11.72
C SER A 86 -5.76 21.81 -10.28
N THR A 87 -5.47 23.07 -9.97
CA THR A 87 -5.22 23.50 -8.60
C THR A 87 -6.54 23.59 -7.81
N PHE A 88 -6.52 23.23 -6.52
CA PHE A 88 -7.72 23.27 -5.68
C PHE A 88 -8.35 24.67 -5.59
N ASN A 89 -7.54 25.74 -5.61
CA ASN A 89 -8.02 27.12 -5.61
C ASN A 89 -8.97 27.47 -6.77
N SER A 90 -9.03 26.64 -7.81
CA SER A 90 -9.89 26.87 -8.98
C SER A 90 -11.36 26.57 -8.68
N PHE A 91 -11.67 25.77 -7.66
CA PHE A 91 -13.02 25.28 -7.37
C PHE A 91 -13.30 25.06 -5.88
N VAL A 92 -12.36 25.40 -4.99
CA VAL A 92 -12.48 25.31 -3.53
C VAL A 92 -12.03 26.63 -2.90
N ASN A 93 -12.81 27.15 -1.96
CA ASN A 93 -12.38 28.19 -1.04
C ASN A 93 -12.47 27.67 0.41
N ILE A 94 -11.46 27.98 1.22
CA ILE A 94 -11.40 27.59 2.63
C ILE A 94 -11.03 28.83 3.44
N GLU A 95 -11.85 29.15 4.44
CA GLU A 95 -11.62 30.26 5.37
C GLU A 95 -11.75 29.72 6.80
N ALA A 96 -10.83 30.12 7.68
CA ALA A 96 -10.87 29.74 9.09
C ALA A 96 -11.41 30.91 9.91
N VAL A 97 -12.40 30.63 10.74
CA VAL A 97 -12.94 31.57 11.73
C VAL A 97 -12.20 31.34 13.03
N PHE A 98 -11.51 32.36 13.54
CA PHE A 98 -10.73 32.28 14.77
C PHE A 98 -11.54 32.77 15.98
N HIS A 99 -11.14 32.30 17.15
CA HIS A 99 -11.71 32.64 18.44
C HIS A 99 -11.61 34.15 18.70
N GLU A 100 -12.65 34.74 19.30
CA GLU A 100 -12.78 36.19 19.51
C GLU A 100 -11.56 36.80 20.21
N ILE A 101 -10.98 36.11 21.20
CA ILE A 101 -9.74 36.53 21.88
C ILE A 101 -8.62 36.98 20.91
N CYS A 102 -8.42 36.29 19.79
CA CYS A 102 -7.36 36.57 18.83
C CYS A 102 -7.64 37.79 17.94
N LEU A 103 -8.90 38.24 17.91
CA LEU A 103 -9.35 39.43 17.19
C LEU A 103 -9.69 40.59 18.14
N SER A 104 -9.66 40.33 19.45
CA SER A 104 -10.05 41.28 20.48
C SER A 104 -8.95 42.32 20.77
N PRO A 105 -9.29 43.46 21.37
CA PRO A 105 -8.30 44.43 21.83
C PRO A 105 -7.31 43.86 22.87
N PHE A 106 -7.64 42.77 23.58
CA PHE A 106 -6.79 42.19 24.63
C PHE A 106 -5.43 41.69 24.13
N VAL A 107 -5.33 41.33 22.86
CA VAL A 107 -4.08 40.89 22.21
C VAL A 107 -3.44 41.99 21.33
N SER A 108 -3.93 43.23 21.43
CA SER A 108 -3.37 44.35 20.68
C SER A 108 -2.12 44.94 21.35
N ASP A 109 -1.18 45.43 20.55
CA ASP A 109 0.00 46.13 21.08
C ASP A 109 -0.37 47.35 21.91
N GLN A 110 -1.43 48.08 21.52
CA GLN A 110 -1.90 49.28 22.20
C GLN A 110 -2.37 48.96 23.63
N TRP A 111 -3.13 47.87 23.79
CA TRP A 111 -3.59 47.39 25.09
C TRP A 111 -2.43 47.09 26.02
N ARG A 112 -1.48 46.28 25.53
CA ARG A 112 -0.30 45.86 26.29
C ARG A 112 0.58 47.05 26.67
N ILE A 113 0.88 47.95 25.72
CA ILE A 113 1.73 49.13 25.96
C ILE A 113 1.13 50.02 27.04
N ASN A 114 -0.18 50.28 26.98
CA ASN A 114 -0.82 51.18 27.93
C ASN A 114 -0.90 50.58 29.35
N LEU A 115 -1.25 49.31 29.47
CA LEU A 115 -1.19 48.60 30.76
C LEU A 115 0.22 48.59 31.35
N THR A 116 1.24 48.39 30.49
CA THR A 116 2.64 48.38 30.95
C THR A 116 3.09 49.78 31.38
N ALA A 117 2.68 50.84 30.69
CA ALA A 117 3.01 52.22 31.04
C ALA A 117 2.51 52.63 32.43
N GLY A 118 1.35 52.12 32.86
CA GLY A 118 0.82 52.33 34.22
C GLY A 118 1.63 51.66 35.34
N LEU A 119 2.50 50.69 35.01
CA LEU A 119 3.27 49.88 35.96
C LEU A 119 4.74 50.33 36.13
N VAL A 120 5.25 51.23 35.28
CA VAL A 120 6.69 51.47 35.08
C VAL A 120 7.45 52.15 36.25
N PRO A 121 6.86 52.87 37.22
CA PRO A 121 7.67 53.33 38.35
C PRO A 121 8.02 52.23 39.38
N ASP A 122 7.24 51.13 39.46
CA ASP A 122 7.16 50.30 40.69
C ASP A 122 7.28 48.77 40.48
N LEU A 123 7.67 48.28 39.30
CA LEU A 123 7.77 46.83 39.05
C LEU A 123 8.72 46.08 40.01
N THR A 124 9.73 46.75 40.56
CA THR A 124 10.68 46.20 41.55
C THR A 124 10.17 46.30 42.99
N THR A 125 9.13 47.09 43.27
CA THR A 125 8.54 47.27 44.61
C THR A 125 7.39 46.28 44.89
N TYR A 126 6.82 45.68 43.84
CA TYR A 126 5.79 44.64 43.99
C TYR A 126 6.37 43.28 44.41
N ALA A 127 5.62 42.60 45.28
CA ALA A 127 5.92 41.24 45.70
C ALA A 127 6.03 40.30 44.48
N GLN A 128 6.89 39.27 44.61
CA GLN A 128 7.24 38.40 43.48
C GLN A 128 6.08 37.57 42.93
N ASN A 129 5.05 37.32 43.73
CA ASN A 129 3.82 36.63 43.35
C ASN A 129 2.68 37.57 42.92
N ASP A 130 2.93 38.88 42.81
CA ASP A 130 1.95 39.86 42.36
C ASP A 130 1.76 39.79 40.83
N TYR A 131 0.50 39.68 40.39
CA TYR A 131 0.19 39.54 38.98
C TYR A 131 0.69 40.68 38.09
N ARG A 132 0.84 41.90 38.63
CA ARG A 132 1.33 43.07 37.87
C ARG A 132 2.68 42.80 37.20
N ARG A 133 3.49 41.91 37.76
CA ARG A 133 4.78 41.50 37.19
C ARG A 133 4.67 40.58 35.97
N PHE A 134 3.58 39.81 35.86
CA PHE A 134 3.39 38.78 34.84
C PHE A 134 2.40 39.20 33.74
N LEU A 135 1.51 40.14 34.02
CA LEU A 135 0.44 40.57 33.14
C LEU A 135 0.92 40.90 31.72
N SER A 136 1.98 41.72 31.58
CA SER A 136 2.52 42.10 30.26
C SER A 136 3.05 40.88 29.48
N ALA A 137 3.72 39.96 30.16
CA ALA A 137 4.27 38.74 29.55
C ALA A 137 3.16 37.75 29.15
N HIS A 138 2.11 37.59 29.96
CA HIS A 138 0.95 36.77 29.62
C HIS A 138 0.21 37.30 28.39
N LEU A 139 -0.04 38.61 28.32
CA LEU A 139 -0.69 39.22 27.15
C LEU A 139 0.17 39.13 25.89
N GLN A 140 1.48 39.36 26.01
CA GLN A 140 2.42 39.20 24.89
C GLN A 140 2.47 37.75 24.39
N PHE A 141 2.45 36.78 25.30
CA PHE A 141 2.45 35.37 24.92
C PHE A 141 1.12 34.95 24.28
N LEU A 142 -0.02 35.43 24.78
CA LEU A 142 -1.34 35.21 24.17
C LEU A 142 -1.41 35.77 22.76
N GLN A 143 -0.91 36.99 22.56
CA GLN A 143 -0.80 37.64 21.25
C GLN A 143 0.05 36.79 20.29
N GLY A 144 1.22 36.34 20.74
CA GLY A 144 2.10 35.48 19.94
C GLY A 144 1.45 34.15 19.56
N LEU A 145 0.74 33.51 20.49
CA LEU A 145 -0.02 32.27 20.23
C LEU A 145 -1.10 32.47 19.17
N CYS A 146 -1.87 33.54 19.28
CA CYS A 146 -2.91 33.89 18.30
C CYS A 146 -2.31 34.16 16.92
N GLN A 147 -1.26 34.98 16.84
CA GLN A 147 -0.61 35.30 15.57
C GLN A 147 -0.03 34.04 14.90
N LEU A 148 0.73 33.23 15.64
CA LEU A 148 1.33 32.00 15.12
C LEU A 148 0.26 30.99 14.67
N SER A 149 -0.86 30.90 15.39
CA SER A 149 -1.98 30.03 15.00
C SER A 149 -2.60 30.50 13.68
N ILE A 150 -2.89 31.79 13.56
CA ILE A 150 -3.46 32.40 12.34
C ILE A 150 -2.52 32.21 11.14
N GLU A 151 -1.24 32.52 11.30
CA GLU A 151 -0.25 32.36 10.23
C GLU A 151 -0.07 30.90 9.82
N SER A 152 0.00 29.97 10.78
CA SER A 152 0.13 28.54 10.51
C SER A 152 -1.05 27.99 9.72
N VAL A 153 -2.27 28.38 10.11
CA VAL A 153 -3.50 27.96 9.43
C VAL A 153 -3.57 28.54 8.02
N ASN A 154 -3.32 29.84 7.85
CA ASN A 154 -3.34 30.50 6.55
C ASN A 154 -2.29 29.92 5.59
N ASN A 155 -1.09 29.62 6.09
CA ASN A 155 -0.04 28.97 5.29
C ASN A 155 -0.45 27.56 4.87
N SER A 156 -1.06 26.78 5.77
CA SER A 156 -1.58 25.44 5.48
C SER A 156 -2.70 25.48 4.43
N ILE A 157 -3.64 26.41 4.54
CA ILE A 157 -4.71 26.64 3.55
C ILE A 157 -4.09 27.00 2.19
N LYS A 158 -3.17 27.97 2.16
CA LYS A 158 -2.52 28.42 0.92
C LYS A 158 -1.77 27.27 0.23
N GLN A 159 -1.04 26.46 1.00
CA GLN A 159 -0.34 25.28 0.50
C GLN A 159 -1.33 24.26 -0.09
N PHE A 160 -2.41 23.93 0.63
CA PHE A 160 -3.45 23.03 0.15
C PHE A 160 -4.10 23.54 -1.15
N LEU A 161 -4.51 24.80 -1.18
CA LEU A 161 -5.16 25.43 -2.33
C LEU A 161 -4.24 25.50 -3.56
N SER A 162 -2.92 25.55 -3.37
CA SER A 162 -1.92 25.50 -4.44
C SER A 162 -1.61 24.09 -4.97
N SER A 163 -2.05 23.05 -4.25
CA SER A 163 -1.79 21.65 -4.63
C SER A 163 -2.66 21.20 -5.81
N LEU A 164 -2.24 20.12 -6.48
CA LEU A 164 -2.89 19.62 -7.69
C LEU A 164 -3.95 18.55 -7.36
N PHE A 165 -5.15 18.76 -7.87
CA PHE A 165 -6.20 17.76 -7.96
C PHE A 165 -6.12 17.05 -9.32
N ILE A 166 -5.86 15.75 -9.30
CA ILE A 166 -5.58 14.95 -10.51
C ILE A 166 -6.74 13.99 -10.81
N THR A 167 -7.33 14.15 -11.99
CA THR A 167 -8.42 13.31 -12.51
C THR A 167 -8.30 13.13 -14.02
N ALA A 168 -8.10 11.90 -14.49
CA ALA A 168 -8.08 11.59 -15.92
C ALA A 168 -9.51 11.53 -16.51
N GLU A 169 -10.47 11.08 -15.71
CA GLU A 169 -11.90 11.07 -16.03
C GLU A 169 -12.64 12.09 -15.16
N LEU A 170 -13.69 12.70 -15.72
CA LEU A 170 -14.57 13.59 -14.99
C LEU A 170 -15.26 12.79 -13.89
N LEU A 171 -15.01 13.16 -12.63
CA LEU A 171 -15.66 12.53 -11.50
C LEU A 171 -17.14 12.90 -11.46
N SER A 172 -17.99 11.95 -11.04
CA SER A 172 -19.37 12.28 -10.66
C SER A 172 -19.36 13.29 -9.52
N GLU A 173 -20.39 14.13 -9.44
CA GLU A 173 -20.48 15.15 -8.40
C GLU A 173 -20.39 14.57 -6.98
N LYS A 174 -20.99 13.40 -6.75
CA LYS A 174 -20.86 12.68 -5.48
C LYS A 174 -19.40 12.28 -5.21
N ASN A 175 -18.75 11.63 -6.16
CA ASN A 175 -17.36 11.16 -6.00
C ASN A 175 -16.37 12.32 -5.89
N PHE A 176 -16.65 13.44 -6.57
CA PHE A 176 -15.90 14.67 -6.44
C PHE A 176 -15.96 15.20 -5.01
N HIS A 177 -17.16 15.37 -4.44
CA HIS A 177 -17.31 15.87 -3.07
C HIS A 177 -16.74 14.89 -2.03
N GLU A 178 -16.94 13.57 -2.18
CA GLU A 178 -16.36 12.57 -1.28
C GLU A 178 -14.83 12.63 -1.29
N ARG A 179 -14.21 12.59 -2.48
CA ARG A 179 -12.75 12.67 -2.61
C ARG A 179 -12.20 13.99 -2.09
N LEU A 180 -12.89 15.09 -2.37
CA LEU A 180 -12.49 16.42 -1.93
C LEU A 180 -12.57 16.56 -0.41
N ASN A 181 -13.68 16.13 0.21
CA ASN A 181 -13.86 16.19 1.66
C ASN A 181 -12.83 15.35 2.40
N LEU A 182 -12.44 14.19 1.86
CA LEU A 182 -11.35 13.38 2.43
C LEU A 182 -10.03 14.15 2.47
N LEU A 183 -9.65 14.79 1.35
CA LEU A 183 -8.39 15.55 1.26
C LEU A 183 -8.41 16.83 2.11
N ILE A 184 -9.54 17.52 2.20
CA ILE A 184 -9.71 18.69 3.07
C ILE A 184 -9.60 18.26 4.54
N ASN A 185 -10.26 17.18 4.95
CA ASN A 185 -10.21 16.69 6.33
C ASN A 185 -8.81 16.23 6.71
N GLU A 186 -8.10 15.56 5.81
CA GLU A 186 -6.70 15.18 6.02
C GLU A 186 -5.81 16.42 6.23
N SER A 187 -5.99 17.46 5.41
CA SER A 187 -5.28 18.73 5.58
C SER A 187 -5.55 19.37 6.95
N ARG A 188 -6.83 19.43 7.37
CA ARG A 188 -7.26 19.99 8.67
C ARG A 188 -6.65 19.23 9.85
N LEU A 189 -6.53 17.90 9.77
CA LEU A 189 -5.92 17.08 10.83
C LEU A 189 -4.40 17.28 10.92
N ASN A 190 -3.74 17.63 9.81
CA ASN A 190 -2.30 17.82 9.78
C ASN A 190 -1.88 19.23 10.24
N THR A 191 -2.71 20.26 10.07
CA THR A 191 -2.37 21.66 10.42
C THR A 191 -1.93 21.83 11.89
N PRO A 192 -2.62 21.26 12.91
CA PRO A 192 -2.18 21.38 14.31
C PRO A 192 -0.80 20.78 14.57
N SER A 193 -0.42 19.72 13.84
CA SER A 193 0.87 19.04 14.03
C SER A 193 2.07 19.90 13.62
N VAL A 194 1.90 20.80 12.65
CA VAL A 194 2.95 21.72 12.19
C VAL A 194 3.16 22.81 13.24
N PHE A 195 2.07 23.41 13.70
CA PHE A 195 2.10 24.39 14.79
C PHE A 195 2.71 23.82 16.07
N ALA A 196 2.31 22.60 16.48
CA ALA A 196 2.81 21.95 17.68
C ALA A 196 4.34 21.80 17.71
N ARG A 197 4.97 21.61 16.54
CA ARG A 197 6.44 21.54 16.41
C ARG A 197 7.11 22.88 16.64
N ILE A 198 6.59 23.94 16.01
CA ILE A 198 7.08 25.31 16.19
C ILE A 198 6.92 25.70 17.67
N PHE A 199 5.75 25.39 18.24
CA PHE A 199 5.43 25.68 19.62
C PHE A 199 6.32 24.92 20.61
N SER A 200 6.57 23.63 20.38
CA SER A 200 7.49 22.82 21.18
C SER A 200 8.93 23.32 21.12
N LEU A 201 9.38 23.82 19.96
CA LEU A 201 10.70 24.45 19.84
C LEU A 201 10.78 25.74 20.67
N ILE A 202 9.75 26.61 20.62
CA ILE A 202 9.69 27.84 21.41
C ILE A 202 9.76 27.52 22.91
N ARG A 203 8.99 26.52 23.38
CA ARG A 203 9.03 26.06 24.77
C ARG A 203 10.41 25.55 25.17
N SER A 204 11.03 24.70 24.34
CA SER A 204 12.36 24.15 24.61
C SER A 204 13.44 25.24 24.68
N VAL A 205 13.33 26.29 23.85
CA VAL A 205 14.25 27.45 23.88
C VAL A 205 14.04 28.29 25.15
N ASN A 206 12.79 28.50 25.56
CA ASN A 206 12.49 29.22 26.80
C ASN A 206 12.99 28.46 28.04
N ASP A 207 12.82 27.14 28.08
CA ASP A 207 13.27 26.29 29.18
C ASP A 207 14.81 26.19 29.25
N GLY A 208 15.47 26.11 28.09
CA GLY A 208 16.93 26.03 27.99
C GLY A 208 17.68 27.34 28.24
N ASN A 209 16.99 28.48 28.27
CA ASN A 209 17.62 29.79 28.44
C ASN A 209 17.38 30.35 29.85
N ALA A 210 18.34 30.14 30.74
CA ALA A 210 18.29 30.56 32.14
C ALA A 210 18.01 32.06 32.33
N PHE A 211 18.40 32.95 31.40
CA PHE A 211 18.10 34.38 31.47
C PHE A 211 16.63 34.71 31.13
N ILE A 212 16.07 34.01 30.15
CA ILE A 212 14.67 34.18 29.72
C ILE A 212 13.72 33.58 30.76
N SER A 213 14.10 32.43 31.34
CA SER A 213 13.38 31.86 32.47
C SER A 213 13.54 32.75 33.72
N THR A 214 14.75 33.21 34.08
CA THR A 214 14.94 34.03 35.30
C THR A 214 14.22 35.38 35.33
N TYR A 215 13.98 36.03 34.18
CA TYR A 215 13.27 37.31 34.16
C TYR A 215 11.78 37.20 34.55
N GLY A 216 11.24 35.97 34.63
CA GLY A 216 9.86 35.66 34.99
C GLY A 216 9.67 34.48 35.95
N THR A 217 10.72 34.02 36.63
CA THR A 217 10.62 32.91 37.61
C THR A 217 10.64 33.40 39.05
N ASN A 218 10.20 32.51 39.95
CA ASN A 218 10.35 32.50 41.40
C ASN A 218 11.80 32.68 41.96
N PHE A 219 12.76 33.21 41.21
CA PHE A 219 14.14 33.42 41.67
C PHE A 219 14.35 34.87 42.13
N LYS A 220 14.85 35.02 43.36
CA LYS A 220 15.24 36.33 43.93
C LYS A 220 16.73 36.56 43.70
N TYR A 221 17.11 37.61 42.97
CA TYR A 221 18.49 38.10 42.99
C TYR A 221 18.78 38.78 44.33
N ILE A 222 19.73 38.23 45.09
CA ILE A 222 20.23 38.89 46.30
C ILE A 222 21.40 39.78 45.88
N THR A 223 21.29 41.08 46.11
CA THR A 223 22.43 41.98 46.00
C THR A 223 23.19 41.94 47.33
N PRO A 224 24.46 41.49 47.36
CA PRO A 224 25.28 41.66 48.54
C PRO A 224 25.61 43.16 48.65
N TRP A 225 25.19 43.78 49.74
CA TRP A 225 25.48 45.20 50.02
C TRP A 225 26.92 45.38 50.48
N GLU A 226 27.92 44.98 49.68
CA GLU A 226 29.32 45.38 49.90
C GLU A 226 29.98 45.78 48.59
N ARG A 227 30.52 47.00 48.57
CA ARG A 227 31.12 47.63 47.40
C ARG A 227 32.35 46.83 46.95
N HIS A 228 32.37 46.52 45.66
CA HIS A 228 33.55 46.20 44.85
C HIS A 228 34.13 44.78 44.92
N VAL A 229 33.34 43.75 44.61
CA VAL A 229 33.86 42.49 44.03
C VAL A 229 32.80 41.91 43.08
N PHE A 230 33.23 41.19 42.04
CA PHE A 230 32.41 40.49 41.04
C PHE A 230 31.03 40.05 41.55
N ILE A 231 29.97 40.55 40.91
CA ILE A 231 28.57 40.30 41.28
C ILE A 231 28.22 38.84 40.93
N TYR A 232 28.47 37.92 41.86
CA TYR A 232 27.63 36.73 41.96
C TYR A 232 26.36 37.18 42.67
N ALA A 233 25.25 37.29 41.93
CA ALA A 233 23.94 37.51 42.54
C ALA A 233 23.33 36.12 42.81
N PRO A 234 23.47 35.56 44.04
CA PRO A 234 22.86 34.27 44.33
C PRO A 234 21.35 34.38 44.18
N THR A 235 20.76 33.32 43.62
CA THR A 235 19.32 33.21 43.39
C THR A 235 18.70 32.30 44.47
N GLU A 236 17.66 32.77 45.15
CA GLU A 236 16.83 31.94 46.04
C GLU A 236 15.55 31.54 45.33
N ALA A 237 15.18 30.26 45.39
CA ALA A 237 13.91 29.75 44.85
C ALA A 237 12.76 30.06 45.82
N VAL A 238 11.68 30.65 45.30
CA VAL A 238 10.44 30.91 46.04
C VAL A 238 9.46 29.76 45.84
N PHE A 239 8.85 29.32 46.95
CA PHE A 239 7.86 28.27 47.00
C PHE A 239 6.47 28.82 46.69
N TYR A 240 5.71 28.14 45.82
CA TYR A 240 4.28 28.42 45.59
C TYR A 240 3.41 27.78 46.68
N ASP A 241 2.09 28.04 46.65
CA ASP A 241 1.09 27.64 47.65
C ASP A 241 1.17 26.16 48.11
N ASP A 242 1.74 25.26 47.29
CA ASP A 242 1.93 23.82 47.56
C ASP A 242 3.39 23.39 47.83
N GLU A 243 4.26 24.29 48.33
CA GLU A 243 5.72 24.04 48.49
C GLU A 243 6.43 23.67 47.17
N CYS A 244 5.81 24.01 46.03
CA CYS A 244 6.36 23.71 44.72
C CYS A 244 7.46 24.72 44.35
N SER A 245 8.66 24.22 44.05
CA SER A 245 9.82 25.03 43.64
C SER A 245 10.13 24.82 42.17
N CYS A 246 10.20 25.90 41.39
CA CYS A 246 10.58 25.83 39.97
C CYS A 246 12.01 25.39 39.70
N GLY A 247 12.87 25.38 40.74
CA GLY A 247 14.20 24.78 40.64
C GLY A 247 14.16 23.25 40.64
N LEU A 248 13.04 22.64 41.06
CA LEU A 248 12.85 21.19 41.14
C LEU A 248 11.78 20.70 40.14
N TYR A 249 10.71 21.47 39.92
CA TYR A 249 9.59 21.10 39.06
C TYR A 249 9.16 22.28 38.18
N SER A 250 9.22 22.13 36.85
CA SER A 250 8.87 23.21 35.90
C SER A 250 7.36 23.47 35.76
N ASN A 251 6.52 22.56 36.26
CA ASN A 251 5.05 22.61 36.18
C ASN A 251 4.39 23.26 37.40
N CYS A 252 5.15 23.86 38.32
CA CYS A 252 4.57 24.55 39.47
C CYS A 252 3.67 25.70 39.01
N THR A 253 2.45 25.74 39.54
CA THR A 253 1.48 26.81 39.26
C THR A 253 0.75 27.23 40.53
N SER A 254 0.33 28.50 40.60
CA SER A 254 -0.49 29.04 41.68
C SER A 254 -1.53 29.99 41.10
N GLN A 255 -2.60 30.22 41.86
CA GLN A 255 -3.65 31.16 41.48
C GLN A 255 -3.09 32.59 41.40
N VAL A 256 -3.42 33.30 40.33
CA VAL A 256 -3.08 34.71 40.17
C VAL A 256 -3.77 35.55 41.23
N ARG A 257 -3.01 36.46 41.87
CA ARG A 257 -3.53 37.42 42.85
C ARG A 257 -2.89 38.80 42.69
N PHE A 258 -3.66 39.85 42.98
CA PHE A 258 -3.12 41.19 43.25
C PHE A 258 -2.87 41.36 44.75
N ILE A 259 -1.78 42.02 45.12
CA ILE A 259 -1.46 42.33 46.51
C ILE A 259 -1.70 43.81 46.75
N LYS A 260 -2.56 44.13 47.72
CA LYS A 260 -2.89 45.51 48.04
C LYS A 260 -1.73 46.19 48.75
N THR A 261 -1.33 47.36 48.26
CA THR A 261 -0.17 48.11 48.72
C THR A 261 -0.25 48.34 50.23
N ASN A 262 0.81 48.00 50.97
CA ASN A 262 0.91 48.11 52.44
C ASN A 262 -0.03 47.18 53.26
N SER A 263 -0.51 46.07 52.69
CA SER A 263 -1.29 45.05 53.40
C SER A 263 -0.91 43.63 52.97
N SER A 264 -1.28 42.62 53.77
CA SER A 264 -1.21 41.20 53.39
C SER A 264 -2.49 40.70 52.69
N GLU A 265 -3.41 41.59 52.34
CA GLU A 265 -4.66 41.26 51.66
C GLU A 265 -4.40 40.96 50.18
N THR A 266 -4.91 39.83 49.70
CA THR A 266 -4.72 39.36 48.31
C THR A 266 -6.06 39.20 47.61
N ILE A 267 -6.19 39.71 46.38
CA ILE A 267 -7.40 39.58 45.55
C ILE A 267 -7.14 38.56 44.43
N PRO A 268 -7.82 37.41 44.41
CA PRO A 268 -7.62 36.40 43.37
C PRO A 268 -8.31 36.77 42.05
N ILE A 269 -7.64 36.48 40.94
CA ILE A 269 -8.20 36.69 39.59
C ILE A 269 -8.62 35.34 39.01
N LYS A 270 -9.89 35.16 38.74
CA LYS A 270 -10.43 33.86 38.29
C LYS A 270 -9.87 33.45 36.92
N GLY A 271 -9.54 32.17 36.77
CA GLY A 271 -9.12 31.56 35.51
C GLY A 271 -7.64 31.73 35.16
N LEU A 272 -6.98 32.77 35.66
CA LEU A 272 -5.56 33.03 35.40
C LEU A 272 -4.66 32.39 36.46
N LYS A 273 -3.56 31.80 36.04
CA LYS A 273 -2.55 31.15 36.89
C LYS A 273 -1.16 31.72 36.61
N ILE A 274 -0.34 31.82 37.66
CA ILE A 274 1.10 32.08 37.57
C ILE A 274 1.85 30.76 37.74
N GLY A 275 3.09 30.70 37.32
CA GLY A 275 3.91 29.49 37.38
C GLY A 275 5.34 29.77 36.97
N CYS A 276 6.13 28.72 36.79
CA CYS A 276 7.58 28.84 36.59
C CYS A 276 7.98 29.67 35.37
N THR A 277 7.21 29.59 34.29
CA THR A 277 7.43 30.42 33.12
C THR A 277 6.13 31.10 32.69
N PRO A 278 6.17 32.29 32.08
CA PRO A 278 4.99 32.93 31.51
C PRO A 278 4.24 32.03 30.51
N SER A 279 4.95 31.16 29.80
CA SER A 279 4.35 30.23 28.85
C SER A 279 3.57 29.10 29.51
N GLU A 280 4.16 28.40 30.49
CA GLU A 280 3.48 27.29 31.18
C GLU A 280 2.30 27.79 32.01
N SER A 281 2.49 28.93 32.68
CA SER A 281 1.45 29.56 33.49
C SER A 281 0.25 30.02 32.67
N LEU A 282 0.46 30.58 31.48
CA LEU A 282 -0.64 30.94 30.60
C LEU A 282 -1.32 29.70 30.00
N LEU A 283 -0.57 28.66 29.63
CA LEU A 283 -1.14 27.44 29.05
C LEU A 283 -2.14 26.74 29.98
N VAL A 284 -1.87 26.71 31.29
CA VAL A 284 -2.79 26.13 32.28
C VAL A 284 -3.92 27.09 32.70
N SER A 285 -3.85 28.36 32.28
CA SER A 285 -4.88 29.35 32.53
C SER A 285 -6.08 29.14 31.60
N THR A 286 -7.20 29.77 31.95
CA THR A 286 -8.44 29.84 31.16
C THR A 286 -8.73 31.30 30.80
N LEU A 287 -9.71 31.52 29.92
CA LEU A 287 -10.13 32.86 29.53
C LEU A 287 -11.23 33.46 30.42
N GLU A 288 -11.58 32.82 31.56
CA GLU A 288 -12.73 33.22 32.39
C GLU A 288 -12.74 34.70 32.79
N CYS A 289 -11.57 35.28 33.08
CA CYS A 289 -11.47 36.71 33.41
C CYS A 289 -11.89 37.61 32.23
N PHE A 290 -11.53 37.25 31.01
CA PHE A 290 -11.84 38.04 29.80
C PHE A 290 -13.32 38.01 29.42
N TYR A 291 -14.09 37.07 29.96
CA TYR A 291 -15.55 37.00 29.82
C TYR A 291 -16.31 37.73 30.93
N ASN A 292 -15.62 38.32 31.92
CA ASN A 292 -16.24 38.96 33.08
C ASN A 292 -15.78 40.42 33.22
N GLN A 293 -16.70 41.36 33.04
CA GLN A 293 -16.41 42.78 33.13
C GLN A 293 -15.79 43.17 34.49
N SER A 294 -16.32 42.65 35.60
CA SER A 294 -15.75 42.94 36.93
C SER A 294 -14.30 42.46 37.08
N CYS A 295 -13.88 41.44 36.33
CA CYS A 295 -12.50 40.97 36.33
C CYS A 295 -11.57 41.89 35.52
N ILE A 296 -12.07 42.41 34.40
CA ILE A 296 -11.35 43.40 33.58
C ILE A 296 -11.20 44.71 34.36
N ASP A 297 -12.26 45.18 35.00
CA ASP A 297 -12.25 46.39 35.82
C ASP A 297 -11.21 46.28 36.97
N LEU A 298 -11.05 45.08 37.56
CA LEU A 298 -9.99 44.81 38.55
C LEU A 298 -8.58 44.92 37.96
N ILE A 299 -8.34 44.44 36.74
CA ILE A 299 -7.04 44.58 36.08
C ILE A 299 -6.74 46.07 35.82
N GLU A 300 -7.72 46.83 35.36
CA GLU A 300 -7.61 48.26 35.09
C GLU A 300 -7.32 49.07 36.37
N GLU A 301 -8.04 48.78 37.45
CA GLU A 301 -7.83 49.41 38.76
C GLU A 301 -6.39 49.21 39.26
N TYR A 302 -5.89 47.96 39.22
CA TYR A 302 -4.58 47.63 39.78
C TYR A 302 -3.39 48.01 38.87
N THR A 303 -3.66 48.31 37.59
CA THR A 303 -2.66 48.82 36.65
C THR A 303 -2.71 50.34 36.49
N ASN A 304 -3.65 51.01 37.17
CA ASN A 304 -3.89 52.45 37.08
C ASN A 304 -4.11 52.92 35.62
N TYR A 305 -4.78 52.08 34.82
CA TYR A 305 -5.10 52.35 33.43
C TYR A 305 -6.56 52.00 33.15
N THR A 306 -7.37 53.01 32.86
CA THR A 306 -8.77 52.82 32.45
C THR A 306 -8.87 52.70 30.94
N SER A 307 -9.69 51.77 30.49
CA SER A 307 -9.90 51.57 29.07
C SER A 307 -11.37 51.44 28.67
N ASN A 308 -11.62 51.43 27.36
CA ASN A 308 -12.95 51.16 26.81
C ASN A 308 -13.08 49.72 26.29
N VAL A 309 -12.29 48.76 26.79
CA VAL A 309 -12.36 47.37 26.34
C VAL A 309 -13.48 46.64 27.06
N THR A 310 -14.35 45.99 26.29
CA THR A 310 -15.45 45.19 26.80
C THR A 310 -15.06 43.72 26.93
N HIS A 311 -15.71 43.02 27.85
CA HIS A 311 -15.62 41.55 27.95
C HIS A 311 -15.97 40.83 26.63
N LEU A 312 -15.41 39.64 26.46
CA LEU A 312 -15.69 38.74 25.33
C LEU A 312 -17.13 38.18 25.40
N SER A 313 -17.67 37.80 24.25
CA SER A 313 -18.99 37.15 24.14
C SER A 313 -18.86 35.64 24.00
N SER A 314 -19.52 34.87 24.88
CA SER A 314 -19.48 33.39 24.79
C SER A 314 -20.53 32.80 23.83
N ILE A 315 -21.34 33.64 23.18
CA ILE A 315 -22.53 33.19 22.44
C ILE A 315 -22.15 32.42 21.15
N THR A 316 -21.05 32.82 20.51
CA THR A 316 -20.63 32.30 19.21
C THR A 316 -19.46 31.32 19.28
N SER A 317 -18.92 31.07 20.48
CA SER A 317 -17.77 30.18 20.65
C SER A 317 -18.19 28.73 20.85
N ARG A 318 -17.46 27.80 20.22
CA ARG A 318 -17.61 26.35 20.46
C ARG A 318 -16.92 25.90 21.74
N PHE A 319 -16.09 26.74 22.34
CA PHE A 319 -15.33 26.43 23.55
C PHE A 319 -16.08 26.92 24.78
N ALA A 320 -16.01 26.16 25.87
CA ALA A 320 -16.54 26.60 27.15
C ALA A 320 -15.68 27.74 27.73
N VAL A 321 -16.27 28.63 28.51
CA VAL A 321 -15.57 29.78 29.12
C VAL A 321 -14.40 29.35 30.03
N ASN A 322 -14.47 28.17 30.63
CA ASN A 322 -13.44 27.57 31.46
C ASN A 322 -12.46 26.63 30.70
N THR A 323 -12.49 26.65 29.36
CA THR A 323 -11.54 25.90 28.53
C THR A 323 -10.12 26.42 28.78
N SER A 324 -9.17 25.51 28.94
CA SER A 324 -7.77 25.88 29.11
C SER A 324 -7.20 26.50 27.83
N ILE A 325 -6.28 27.44 27.97
CA ILE A 325 -5.55 27.99 26.82
C ILE A 325 -4.77 26.89 26.11
N THR A 326 -4.29 25.87 26.83
CA THR A 326 -3.72 24.65 26.24
C THR A 326 -4.67 24.02 25.21
N GLU A 327 -5.93 23.81 25.56
CA GLU A 327 -6.91 23.21 24.66
C GLU A 327 -7.28 24.12 23.48
N LEU A 328 -7.35 25.44 23.70
CA LEU A 328 -7.51 26.42 22.62
C LEU A 328 -6.34 26.38 21.63
N VAL A 329 -5.11 26.31 22.13
CA VAL A 329 -3.87 26.19 21.33
C VAL A 329 -3.82 24.89 20.53
N HIS A 330 -4.21 23.75 21.12
CA HIS A 330 -4.30 22.47 20.40
C HIS A 330 -5.28 22.54 19.22
N ASN A 331 -6.30 23.39 19.33
CA ASN A 331 -7.28 23.65 18.30
C ASN A 331 -6.95 24.89 17.44
N LEU A 332 -5.74 25.46 17.57
CA LEU A 332 -5.26 26.65 16.86
C LEU A 332 -6.19 27.87 16.97
N PHE A 333 -6.94 27.96 18.08
CA PHE A 333 -7.99 28.96 18.29
C PHE A 333 -9.04 28.98 17.17
N ILE A 334 -9.27 27.87 16.45
CA ILE A 334 -10.24 27.82 15.36
C ILE A 334 -11.63 27.50 15.93
N GLU A 335 -12.61 28.33 15.60
CA GLU A 335 -14.03 28.11 15.87
C GLU A 335 -14.66 27.26 14.77
N GLU A 336 -14.45 27.65 13.51
CA GLU A 336 -15.05 26.97 12.37
C GLU A 336 -14.15 27.02 11.12
N TRP A 337 -14.26 25.99 10.28
CA TRP A 337 -13.70 25.98 8.93
C TRP A 337 -14.81 26.17 7.89
N ALA A 338 -14.99 27.39 7.40
CA ALA A 338 -15.89 27.68 6.30
C ALA A 338 -15.30 27.14 5.00
N THR A 339 -16.03 26.29 4.28
CA THR A 339 -15.56 25.70 3.01
C THR A 339 -16.64 25.77 1.96
N THR A 340 -16.30 26.34 0.81
CA THR A 340 -17.20 26.41 -0.34
C THR A 340 -16.58 25.68 -1.52
N THR A 341 -17.39 24.86 -2.19
CA THR A 341 -16.97 24.00 -3.29
C THR A 341 -17.86 24.23 -4.50
N ASN A 342 -17.27 24.32 -5.69
CA ASN A 342 -18.02 24.61 -6.91
C ASN A 342 -17.76 23.56 -7.99
N TYR A 343 -18.72 22.65 -8.17
CA TYR A 343 -18.61 21.56 -9.15
C TYR A 343 -18.65 22.06 -10.60
N SER A 344 -19.36 23.16 -10.92
CA SER A 344 -19.41 23.68 -12.30
C SER A 344 -18.06 24.27 -12.71
N LEU A 345 -17.34 24.91 -11.79
CA LEU A 345 -15.96 25.34 -12.02
C LEU A 345 -15.02 24.15 -12.22
N TYR A 346 -15.17 23.07 -11.43
CA TYR A 346 -14.42 21.83 -11.64
C TYR A 346 -14.68 21.23 -13.04
N PHE A 347 -15.95 21.15 -13.45
CA PHE A 347 -16.33 20.67 -14.78
C PHE A 347 -15.67 21.49 -15.89
N ASN A 348 -15.73 22.82 -15.78
CA ASN A 348 -15.12 23.73 -16.76
C ASN A 348 -13.59 23.59 -16.82
N LYS A 349 -12.93 23.32 -15.68
CA LYS A 349 -11.48 23.08 -15.62
C LYS A 349 -11.08 21.73 -16.20
N CYS A 350 -11.81 20.66 -15.91
CA CYS A 350 -11.61 19.35 -16.53
C CYS A 350 -11.81 19.41 -18.06
N SER A 351 -12.75 20.25 -18.52
CA SER A 351 -13.09 20.48 -19.93
C SER A 351 -13.23 19.15 -20.70
N PRO A 352 -14.35 18.42 -20.50
CA PRO A 352 -14.51 17.06 -21.02
C PRO A 352 -14.37 16.99 -22.54
N LEU A 353 -13.54 16.09 -23.04
CA LEU A 353 -13.25 15.97 -24.47
C LEU A 353 -14.21 14.99 -25.16
N LEU A 354 -14.30 13.77 -24.63
CA LEU A 354 -15.09 12.68 -25.16
C LEU A 354 -15.88 12.06 -24.02
N CYS A 355 -17.20 11.97 -24.19
CA CYS A 355 -18.08 11.34 -23.24
C CYS A 355 -18.85 10.21 -23.91
N SER A 356 -19.12 9.16 -23.15
CA SER A 356 -19.84 8.00 -23.65
C SER A 356 -20.74 7.43 -22.58
N TYR A 357 -21.88 6.88 -23.00
CA TYR A 357 -22.70 6.05 -22.15
C TYR A 357 -23.06 4.76 -22.87
N THR A 358 -23.17 3.68 -22.09
CA THR A 358 -23.49 2.34 -22.59
C THR A 358 -24.88 1.93 -22.13
N PHE A 359 -25.69 1.39 -23.04
CA PHE A 359 -27.00 0.83 -22.69
C PHE A 359 -27.25 -0.48 -23.44
N THR A 360 -28.11 -1.31 -22.86
CA THR A 360 -28.49 -2.62 -23.41
C THR A 360 -29.75 -2.46 -24.25
N GLU A 361 -29.71 -2.89 -25.51
CA GLU A 361 -30.92 -2.99 -26.33
C GLU A 361 -31.77 -4.19 -25.90
N ASN A 362 -33.09 -4.04 -25.99
CA ASN A 362 -34.02 -5.15 -25.80
C ASN A 362 -33.92 -6.15 -26.95
N PHE A 363 -34.13 -7.43 -26.64
CA PHE A 363 -34.02 -8.56 -27.57
C PHE A 363 -34.72 -8.33 -28.92
N ASN A 364 -33.96 -8.35 -30.02
CA ASN A 364 -34.48 -8.20 -31.38
C ASN A 364 -34.56 -9.56 -32.10
N VAL A 365 -35.80 -10.02 -32.31
CA VAL A 365 -36.12 -11.30 -32.97
C VAL A 365 -35.60 -11.35 -34.40
N PHE A 366 -35.66 -10.24 -35.16
CA PHE A 366 -35.24 -10.21 -36.56
C PHE A 366 -33.74 -10.43 -36.70
N HIS A 367 -32.92 -9.74 -35.89
CA HIS A 367 -31.47 -9.90 -35.92
C HIS A 367 -31.03 -11.35 -35.63
N THR A 368 -31.72 -11.99 -34.68
CA THR A 368 -31.47 -13.39 -34.30
C THR A 368 -31.78 -14.35 -35.46
N ILE A 369 -32.89 -14.13 -36.18
CA ILE A 369 -33.27 -14.96 -37.32
C ILE A 369 -32.28 -14.82 -38.48
N THR A 370 -31.85 -13.59 -38.81
CA THR A 370 -30.91 -13.35 -39.92
C THR A 370 -29.55 -13.99 -39.66
N LEU A 371 -29.08 -13.96 -38.41
CA LEU A 371 -27.83 -14.59 -38.00
C LEU A 371 -27.92 -16.14 -38.04
N LEU A 372 -29.06 -16.71 -37.62
CA LEU A 372 -29.29 -18.16 -37.71
C LEU A 372 -29.31 -18.65 -39.16
N LEU A 373 -29.92 -17.87 -40.07
CA LEU A 373 -29.96 -18.20 -41.50
C LEU A 373 -28.56 -18.14 -42.15
N SER A 374 -27.68 -17.22 -41.72
CA SER A 374 -26.32 -17.11 -42.27
C SER A 374 -25.40 -18.24 -41.78
N LEU A 375 -25.57 -18.71 -40.54
CA LEU A 375 -24.79 -19.83 -39.96
C LEU A 375 -25.25 -21.22 -40.46
N GLN A 376 -26.51 -21.36 -40.87
CA GLN A 376 -27.08 -22.60 -41.42
C GLN A 376 -26.28 -23.14 -42.61
N GLY A 377 -25.73 -22.26 -43.46
CA GLY A 377 -24.97 -22.64 -44.66
C GLY A 377 -23.68 -23.41 -44.32
N GLY A 378 -22.87 -22.90 -43.40
CA GLY A 378 -21.62 -23.57 -42.99
C GLY A 378 -21.89 -24.87 -42.24
N LEU A 379 -22.91 -24.88 -41.37
CA LEU A 379 -23.27 -26.04 -40.55
C LEU A 379 -23.71 -27.25 -41.40
N THR A 380 -24.49 -27.01 -42.45
CA THR A 380 -24.97 -28.08 -43.34
C THR A 380 -23.85 -28.73 -44.15
N ILE A 381 -22.84 -27.95 -44.58
CA ILE A 381 -21.68 -28.46 -45.32
C ILE A 381 -20.84 -29.39 -44.42
N ILE A 382 -20.55 -28.95 -43.19
CA ILE A 382 -19.72 -29.70 -42.24
C ILE A 382 -20.42 -31.01 -41.83
N LEU A 383 -21.72 -30.96 -41.52
CA LEU A 383 -22.47 -32.15 -41.11
C LEU A 383 -22.61 -33.19 -42.22
N LYS A 384 -22.68 -32.76 -43.50
CA LYS A 384 -22.67 -33.68 -44.65
C LYS A 384 -21.36 -34.44 -44.80
N TRP A 385 -20.25 -33.88 -44.31
CA TRP A 385 -18.94 -34.54 -44.38
C TRP A 385 -18.69 -35.48 -43.19
N ILE A 386 -19.14 -35.09 -41.99
CA ILE A 386 -18.88 -35.82 -40.75
C ILE A 386 -19.83 -37.03 -40.58
N CYS A 387 -21.13 -36.88 -40.85
CA CYS A 387 -22.12 -37.92 -40.56
C CYS A 387 -21.85 -39.27 -41.28
N PRO A 388 -21.51 -39.31 -42.59
CA PRO A 388 -21.22 -40.56 -43.28
C PRO A 388 -19.99 -41.28 -42.71
N THR A 389 -18.98 -40.50 -42.30
CA THR A 389 -17.73 -41.01 -41.73
C THR A 389 -17.98 -41.67 -40.38
N ILE A 390 -18.80 -41.08 -39.52
CA ILE A 390 -19.17 -41.65 -38.22
C ILE A 390 -19.92 -42.98 -38.38
N ILE A 391 -20.94 -43.02 -39.26
CA ILE A 391 -21.75 -44.23 -39.47
C ILE A 391 -20.93 -45.37 -40.07
N ARG A 392 -20.01 -45.10 -41.02
CA ARG A 392 -19.09 -46.11 -41.56
C ARG A 392 -18.18 -46.72 -40.49
N ILE A 393 -17.78 -45.95 -39.49
CA ILE A 393 -16.93 -46.45 -38.41
C ILE A 393 -17.75 -47.30 -37.42
N ILE A 394 -18.97 -46.88 -37.09
CA ILE A 394 -19.88 -47.64 -36.23
C ILE A 394 -20.21 -49.01 -36.83
N ASP A 395 -20.48 -49.06 -38.13
CA ASP A 395 -20.78 -50.30 -38.85
C ASP A 395 -19.61 -51.29 -38.79
N LYS A 396 -18.39 -50.82 -39.09
CA LYS A 396 -17.15 -51.62 -39.00
C LYS A 396 -16.82 -52.12 -37.60
N ILE A 397 -17.18 -51.37 -36.55
CA ILE A 397 -17.00 -51.81 -35.15
C ILE A 397 -18.00 -52.92 -34.80
N SER A 398 -19.22 -52.85 -35.33
CA SER A 398 -20.25 -53.87 -35.11
C SER A 398 -19.91 -55.23 -35.74
N ASP A 399 -19.24 -55.21 -36.91
CA ASP A 399 -18.77 -56.43 -37.59
C ASP A 399 -17.60 -57.11 -36.86
N CYS A 400 -16.62 -56.36 -36.32
CA CYS A 400 -15.56 -56.97 -35.51
C CYS A 400 -16.08 -57.58 -34.20
N ARG A 401 -17.24 -57.15 -33.66
CA ARG A 401 -17.88 -57.77 -32.48
C ARG A 401 -18.47 -59.15 -32.79
N LYS A 402 -19.04 -59.36 -33.99
CA LYS A 402 -19.64 -60.65 -34.40
C LYS A 402 -18.61 -61.75 -34.65
N VAL A 403 -17.36 -61.40 -35.00
CA VAL A 403 -16.27 -62.35 -35.27
C VAL A 403 -15.67 -62.96 -33.99
N ILE A 404 -15.92 -62.35 -32.82
CA ILE A 404 -15.36 -62.79 -31.53
C ILE A 404 -16.24 -63.85 -30.83
N THR A 405 -17.48 -64.07 -31.28
CA THR A 405 -18.49 -64.90 -30.58
C THR A 405 -18.68 -66.34 -31.09
N LEU A 406 -17.78 -66.92 -31.89
CA LEU A 406 -17.87 -68.33 -32.33
C LEU A 406 -17.00 -69.27 -31.45
N PRO A 407 -17.53 -70.41 -30.95
CA PRO A 407 -16.79 -71.31 -30.07
C PRO A 407 -15.83 -72.24 -30.85
N ASN A 408 -14.63 -72.44 -30.27
CA ASN A 408 -13.60 -73.35 -30.77
C ASN A 408 -14.06 -74.82 -30.68
N SER A 409 -13.96 -75.57 -31.77
CA SER A 409 -13.86 -77.04 -31.71
C SER A 409 -12.54 -77.47 -32.35
N ASN A 410 -11.60 -77.94 -31.52
CA ASN A 410 -10.37 -78.60 -31.95
C ASN A 410 -10.68 -80.07 -32.19
N LYS A 411 -10.49 -80.56 -33.43
CA LYS A 411 -10.26 -81.98 -33.69
C LYS A 411 -9.06 -82.11 -34.63
N THR A 412 -7.95 -82.55 -34.05
CA THR A 412 -6.74 -83.01 -34.73
C THR A 412 -6.96 -84.42 -35.27
N LEU A 413 -6.77 -84.61 -36.57
CA LEU A 413 -6.55 -85.91 -37.21
C LEU A 413 -5.22 -85.84 -37.95
N THR A 414 -4.27 -86.63 -37.46
CA THR A 414 -2.97 -86.92 -38.07
C THR A 414 -3.15 -87.81 -39.28
N MET A 415 -2.48 -87.50 -40.39
CA MET A 415 -2.37 -88.41 -41.53
C MET A 415 -0.91 -88.57 -41.93
N ASN A 416 -0.52 -89.83 -42.06
CA ASN A 416 0.80 -90.36 -42.37
C ASN A 416 0.70 -90.97 -43.77
N CYS A 417 1.66 -90.71 -44.68
CA CYS A 417 1.77 -91.46 -45.94
C CYS A 417 3.19 -91.44 -46.50
N ASN A 418 3.69 -92.63 -46.82
CA ASN A 418 4.92 -92.92 -47.54
C ASN A 418 4.54 -93.63 -48.88
N LYS A 419 5.40 -93.42 -49.90
CA LYS A 419 5.65 -94.21 -51.14
C LYS A 419 4.84 -93.96 -52.46
N ILE A 420 5.66 -93.63 -53.49
CA ILE A 420 5.71 -94.11 -54.91
C ILE A 420 4.80 -93.41 -55.97
N GLU A 421 5.47 -92.89 -57.01
CA GLU A 421 5.00 -92.34 -58.33
C GLU A 421 4.35 -93.40 -59.28
N PRO A 422 3.79 -93.05 -60.48
CA PRO A 422 3.21 -91.79 -61.01
C PRO A 422 1.85 -91.96 -61.78
N GLN A 423 1.28 -90.82 -62.21
CA GLN A 423 0.25 -90.58 -63.27
C GLN A 423 -1.25 -90.37 -62.94
N SER A 424 -1.68 -89.14 -63.32
CA SER A 424 -2.97 -88.57 -63.76
C SER A 424 -4.24 -88.66 -62.90
N CYS A 425 -4.80 -87.49 -62.55
CA CYS A 425 -6.12 -87.02 -63.01
C CYS A 425 -6.42 -85.60 -62.49
N ASN A 426 -7.02 -84.76 -63.34
CA ASN A 426 -7.65 -83.47 -63.00
C ASN A 426 -8.79 -83.65 -61.99
N THR A 427 -9.00 -82.65 -61.10
CA THR A 427 -10.27 -81.91 -60.91
C THR A 427 -10.10 -80.78 -59.89
N ASP A 428 -10.88 -79.72 -60.08
CA ASP A 428 -11.11 -78.58 -59.18
C ASP A 428 -11.24 -78.96 -57.70
N ASP A 429 -10.68 -78.13 -56.81
CA ASP A 429 -11.49 -77.65 -55.68
C ASP A 429 -10.99 -76.34 -55.07
N THR A 430 -11.97 -75.48 -54.78
CA THR A 430 -11.80 -74.20 -54.10
C THR A 430 -12.21 -74.36 -52.64
N THR A 431 -11.80 -73.41 -51.80
CA THR A 431 -12.27 -73.14 -50.43
C THR A 431 -11.49 -73.78 -49.27
N GLN A 432 -10.35 -73.15 -48.90
CA GLN A 432 -9.87 -73.16 -47.50
C GLN A 432 -8.90 -71.99 -47.20
N THR A 433 -9.34 -70.73 -47.32
CA THR A 433 -8.51 -69.55 -46.96
C THR A 433 -9.29 -68.34 -46.39
N SER A 434 -10.40 -68.52 -45.65
CA SER A 434 -11.23 -67.37 -45.21
C SER A 434 -11.23 -67.03 -43.71
N THR A 435 -10.67 -67.84 -42.81
CA THR A 435 -10.81 -67.61 -41.34
C THR A 435 -9.59 -66.96 -40.67
N THR A 436 -8.40 -67.02 -41.25
CA THR A 436 -7.17 -66.37 -40.72
C THR A 436 -7.00 -64.91 -41.18
N SER A 437 -7.50 -64.55 -42.36
CA SER A 437 -7.39 -63.19 -42.92
C SER A 437 -8.28 -62.16 -42.20
N SER A 438 -9.47 -62.56 -41.74
CA SER A 438 -10.42 -61.67 -41.06
C SER A 438 -9.98 -61.25 -39.65
N ARG A 439 -9.29 -62.12 -38.91
CA ARG A 439 -8.73 -61.81 -37.57
C ARG A 439 -7.52 -60.87 -37.63
N ILE A 440 -6.69 -60.99 -38.68
CA ILE A 440 -5.54 -60.09 -38.92
C ILE A 440 -6.05 -58.70 -39.33
N LEU A 441 -7.10 -58.63 -40.16
CA LEU A 441 -7.72 -57.36 -40.56
C LEU A 441 -8.30 -56.59 -39.37
N CYS A 442 -9.00 -57.23 -38.42
CA CYS A 442 -9.49 -56.55 -37.19
C CYS A 442 -8.36 -56.11 -36.25
N ARG A 443 -7.24 -56.87 -36.14
CA ARG A 443 -6.04 -56.42 -35.36
C ARG A 443 -5.33 -55.25 -36.02
N TYR A 444 -5.25 -55.21 -37.35
CA TYR A 444 -4.67 -54.10 -38.11
C TYR A 444 -5.56 -52.84 -38.06
N PHE A 445 -6.89 -53.02 -38.09
CA PHE A 445 -7.88 -51.93 -38.01
C PHE A 445 -7.85 -51.22 -36.64
N ARG A 446 -7.69 -51.97 -35.55
CA ARG A 446 -7.58 -51.44 -34.17
C ARG A 446 -6.33 -50.57 -33.97
N LYS A 447 -5.27 -50.78 -34.76
CA LYS A 447 -3.99 -50.05 -34.62
C LYS A 447 -3.91 -48.78 -35.49
N ARG A 448 -4.61 -48.72 -36.64
CA ARG A 448 -4.49 -47.60 -37.60
C ARG A 448 -5.63 -46.58 -37.56
N ASN A 449 -6.88 -47.00 -37.28
CA ASN A 449 -8.07 -46.12 -37.38
C ASN A 449 -8.69 -45.73 -36.03
N LEU A 450 -8.33 -46.40 -34.93
CA LEU A 450 -8.72 -46.00 -33.57
C LEU A 450 -8.19 -44.61 -33.17
N PRO A 451 -6.95 -44.20 -33.55
CA PRO A 451 -6.45 -42.85 -33.27
C PRO A 451 -7.24 -41.76 -34.02
N TRP A 452 -7.68 -42.05 -35.25
CA TRP A 452 -8.49 -41.12 -36.04
C TRP A 452 -9.91 -40.95 -35.48
N LEU A 453 -10.53 -42.04 -35.01
CA LEU A 453 -11.82 -41.96 -34.32
C LEU A 453 -11.70 -41.19 -33.00
N LEU A 454 -10.66 -41.46 -32.20
CA LEU A 454 -10.37 -40.72 -30.97
C LEU A 454 -10.09 -39.24 -31.28
N PHE A 455 -9.35 -38.93 -32.35
CA PHE A 455 -9.10 -37.56 -32.79
C PHE A 455 -10.40 -36.81 -33.13
N TRP A 456 -11.32 -37.40 -33.90
CA TRP A 456 -12.59 -36.75 -34.22
C TRP A 456 -13.55 -36.66 -33.03
N ILE A 457 -13.56 -37.65 -32.14
CA ILE A 457 -14.30 -37.57 -30.87
C ILE A 457 -13.70 -36.46 -29.99
N ILE A 458 -12.38 -36.36 -29.91
CA ILE A 458 -11.68 -35.29 -29.18
C ILE A 458 -11.99 -33.93 -29.80
N VAL A 459 -12.03 -33.79 -31.13
CA VAL A 459 -12.40 -32.53 -31.81
C VAL A 459 -13.85 -32.16 -31.54
N ILE A 460 -14.79 -33.11 -31.58
CA ILE A 460 -16.20 -32.86 -31.26
C ILE A 460 -16.36 -32.48 -29.79
N ILE A 461 -15.65 -33.16 -28.88
CA ILE A 461 -15.59 -32.82 -27.46
C ILE A 461 -14.93 -31.45 -27.26
N LEU A 462 -13.88 -31.10 -28.01
CA LEU A 462 -13.22 -29.80 -27.95
C LEU A 462 -14.17 -28.69 -28.42
N ILE A 463 -14.92 -28.91 -29.50
CA ILE A 463 -15.91 -27.95 -30.00
C ILE A 463 -17.06 -27.80 -28.99
N LEU A 464 -17.55 -28.90 -28.43
CA LEU A 464 -18.54 -28.87 -27.34
C LEU A 464 -17.99 -28.16 -26.10
N LEU A 465 -16.73 -28.39 -25.72
CA LEU A 465 -16.08 -27.72 -24.60
C LEU A 465 -15.86 -26.22 -24.89
N VAL A 466 -15.44 -25.84 -26.09
CA VAL A 466 -15.25 -24.44 -26.50
C VAL A 466 -16.56 -23.67 -26.54
N VAL A 467 -17.71 -24.34 -26.71
CA VAL A 467 -19.05 -23.69 -26.68
C VAL A 467 -19.69 -23.77 -25.27
N ILE A 468 -19.52 -24.88 -24.56
CA ILE A 468 -20.11 -25.13 -23.24
C ILE A 468 -19.31 -24.40 -22.13
N ILE A 469 -17.99 -24.31 -22.24
CA ILE A 469 -17.15 -23.66 -21.22
C ILE A 469 -17.46 -22.15 -21.13
N PRO A 470 -17.51 -21.37 -22.23
CA PRO A 470 -17.87 -19.96 -22.14
C PRO A 470 -19.31 -19.75 -21.64
N THR A 471 -20.26 -20.59 -22.05
CA THR A 471 -21.65 -20.50 -21.59
C THR A 471 -21.79 -20.81 -20.10
N VAL A 472 -21.07 -21.82 -19.58
CA VAL A 472 -21.02 -22.14 -18.15
C VAL A 472 -20.26 -21.08 -17.34
N ILE A 473 -19.19 -20.49 -17.89
CA ILE A 473 -18.47 -19.37 -17.24
C ILE A 473 -19.37 -18.12 -17.16
N ILE A 474 -20.14 -17.82 -18.20
CA ILE A 474 -21.08 -16.69 -18.23
C ILE A 474 -22.27 -16.94 -17.29
N LEU A 475 -22.81 -18.16 -17.25
CA LEU A 475 -23.84 -18.58 -16.27
C LEU A 475 -23.32 -18.54 -14.83
N LYS A 476 -22.07 -18.96 -14.57
CA LYS A 476 -21.43 -18.81 -13.25
C LYS A 476 -21.22 -17.35 -12.88
N LYS A 477 -20.81 -16.49 -13.82
CA LYS A 477 -20.72 -15.03 -13.58
C LYS A 477 -22.10 -14.43 -13.26
N LYS A 478 -23.15 -14.80 -13.98
CA LYS A 478 -24.53 -14.34 -13.69
C LYS A 478 -25.06 -14.87 -12.35
N ILE A 479 -24.79 -16.13 -11.99
CA ILE A 479 -25.20 -16.72 -10.70
C ILE A 479 -24.40 -16.11 -9.53
N ILE A 480 -23.09 -15.87 -9.69
CA ILE A 480 -22.27 -15.21 -8.65
C ILE A 480 -22.72 -13.76 -8.45
N ILE A 481 -23.05 -13.04 -9.54
CA ILE A 481 -23.59 -11.68 -9.46
C ILE A 481 -25.02 -11.69 -8.85
N SER A 482 -25.88 -12.66 -9.18
CA SER A 482 -27.21 -12.75 -8.55
C SER A 482 -27.16 -13.22 -7.09
N LYS A 483 -26.16 -14.02 -6.69
CA LYS A 483 -25.94 -14.41 -5.28
C LYS A 483 -25.31 -13.29 -4.45
N ALA A 484 -24.41 -12.51 -5.06
CA ALA A 484 -23.85 -11.30 -4.44
C ALA A 484 -24.91 -10.20 -4.25
N ILE A 485 -25.91 -10.11 -5.13
CA ILE A 485 -27.04 -9.17 -5.00
C ILE A 485 -28.12 -9.69 -4.03
N SER A 486 -28.19 -11.00 -3.78
CA SER A 486 -29.20 -11.61 -2.89
C SER A 486 -28.73 -11.83 -1.44
N THR A 487 -27.48 -11.55 -1.09
CA THR A 487 -26.96 -11.79 0.28
C THR A 487 -26.13 -10.64 0.83
N THR A 488 -26.75 -9.47 1.03
CA THR A 488 -26.34 -8.52 2.09
C THR A 488 -27.45 -7.49 2.36
N ILE A 489 -28.54 -7.93 2.98
CA ILE A 489 -29.29 -7.11 3.94
C ILE A 489 -29.81 -8.06 5.03
N PRO A 490 -29.31 -7.97 6.28
CA PRO A 490 -30.09 -8.35 7.43
C PRO A 490 -30.55 -7.08 8.15
N THR A 491 -31.78 -6.68 7.85
CA THR A 491 -32.60 -5.85 8.74
C THR A 491 -33.16 -6.75 9.83
N THR A 492 -32.59 -6.68 11.03
CA THR A 492 -33.32 -7.01 12.26
C THR A 492 -32.81 -6.16 13.41
N ILE A 493 -33.61 -5.14 13.72
CA ILE A 493 -33.61 -4.44 15.01
C ILE A 493 -34.13 -5.45 16.04
N THR A 494 -33.29 -5.86 16.99
CA THR A 494 -33.74 -6.29 18.32
C THR A 494 -32.71 -5.85 19.36
N THR A 495 -33.20 -5.08 20.30
CA THR A 495 -32.56 -4.63 21.53
C THR A 495 -32.17 -5.82 22.40
N ILE A 496 -30.99 -5.76 23.04
CA ILE A 496 -30.74 -5.96 24.49
C ILE A 496 -29.22 -6.00 24.79
N LYS A 497 -28.84 -5.09 25.70
CA LYS A 497 -27.70 -5.06 26.65
C LYS A 497 -26.24 -5.02 26.15
N LYS A 498 -25.64 -3.86 26.45
CA LYS A 498 -24.27 -3.67 26.99
C LYS A 498 -23.58 -4.98 27.38
N ASP A 499 -22.51 -5.30 26.66
CA ASP A 499 -21.27 -5.74 27.30
C ASP A 499 -20.07 -5.12 26.57
N THR A 500 -19.17 -4.64 27.40
CA THR A 500 -18.07 -3.74 27.10
C THR A 500 -16.87 -4.55 26.60
N THR A 501 -16.68 -4.65 25.29
CA THR A 501 -15.36 -5.00 24.72
C THR A 501 -15.12 -4.18 23.46
N THR A 502 -14.34 -3.12 23.63
CA THR A 502 -13.77 -2.24 22.61
C THR A 502 -12.88 -3.02 21.64
N THR A 503 -13.39 -3.40 20.48
CA THR A 503 -12.55 -3.65 19.30
C THR A 503 -12.34 -2.34 18.56
N THR A 504 -11.28 -1.63 18.93
CA THR A 504 -10.69 -0.54 18.15
C THR A 504 -10.12 -1.11 16.85
N THR A 505 -10.79 -0.87 15.73
CA THR A 505 -10.14 -0.84 14.42
C THR A 505 -9.22 0.37 14.38
N THR A 506 -7.95 0.16 14.72
CA THR A 506 -6.90 1.17 14.63
C THR A 506 -6.63 1.50 13.17
N THR A 507 -7.07 2.68 12.73
CA THR A 507 -6.39 3.44 11.69
C THR A 507 -4.99 3.73 12.21
N GLY A 508 -3.99 3.06 11.64
CA GLY A 508 -2.60 3.11 12.09
C GLY A 508 -1.99 4.50 11.88
N HIS A 509 -2.18 5.40 12.84
CA HIS A 509 -1.25 6.49 13.05
C HIS A 509 0.09 5.90 13.49
N ILE A 510 1.14 6.18 12.71
CA ILE A 510 2.49 5.73 12.99
C ILE A 510 3.10 6.65 14.04
N SER A 511 3.03 6.27 15.32
CA SER A 511 3.83 6.85 16.42
C SER A 511 5.27 7.10 15.97
N THR A 512 5.85 8.18 16.46
CA THR A 512 7.15 8.70 16.04
C THR A 512 8.30 8.32 16.96
N LYS A 513 8.03 7.65 18.09
CA LYS A 513 9.07 7.20 19.04
C LYS A 513 9.28 5.68 18.91
N TRP A 514 10.54 5.29 18.80
CA TRP A 514 10.98 3.90 18.66
C TRP A 514 11.83 3.51 19.86
N ILE A 515 11.70 2.26 20.31
CA ILE A 515 12.62 1.71 21.29
C ILE A 515 14.00 1.68 20.64
N GLN A 516 14.88 2.54 21.12
CA GLN A 516 16.22 2.74 20.56
C GLN A 516 17.08 1.47 20.74
N ASP A 517 16.91 0.78 21.85
CA ASP A 517 17.60 -0.48 22.15
C ASP A 517 16.85 -1.67 21.60
N GLY A 518 17.42 -2.27 20.55
CA GLY A 518 16.86 -3.41 19.88
C GLY A 518 17.01 -4.70 20.69
N ILE A 519 15.99 -5.55 20.64
CA ILE A 519 16.10 -6.91 21.13
C ILE A 519 16.72 -7.75 20.02
N ARG A 520 17.84 -8.42 20.31
CA ARG A 520 18.46 -9.37 19.38
C ARG A 520 17.54 -10.57 19.15
N VAL A 521 17.19 -10.83 17.89
CA VAL A 521 16.28 -11.90 17.49
C VAL A 521 16.94 -12.99 16.64
N ALA A 522 18.13 -12.72 16.10
CA ALA A 522 18.96 -13.73 15.42
C ALA A 522 20.45 -13.38 15.50
N GLY A 523 21.32 -14.40 15.49
CA GLY A 523 22.77 -14.25 15.49
C GLY A 523 23.35 -13.62 16.76
N GLY A 524 24.41 -12.83 16.63
CA GLY A 524 25.06 -12.09 17.71
C GLY A 524 25.87 -12.94 18.70
N ASN A 525 26.24 -14.17 18.33
CA ASN A 525 27.13 -15.05 19.11
C ASN A 525 28.54 -15.12 18.50
N GLY A 526 29.01 -13.98 17.97
CA GLY A 526 30.21 -13.88 17.16
C GLY A 526 29.97 -14.22 15.68
N GLN A 527 30.96 -13.85 14.86
CA GLN A 527 31.01 -14.21 13.44
C GLN A 527 31.35 -15.69 13.31
N GLY A 528 30.59 -16.42 12.49
CA GLY A 528 30.84 -17.83 12.23
C GLY A 528 29.71 -18.50 11.47
N ASP A 529 29.83 -19.81 11.27
CA ASP A 529 28.93 -20.64 10.45
C ASP A 529 28.04 -21.58 11.28
N GLN A 530 28.13 -21.53 12.60
CA GLN A 530 27.23 -22.29 13.48
C GLN A 530 25.77 -21.80 13.34
N LEU A 531 24.81 -22.60 13.78
CA LEU A 531 23.38 -22.30 13.62
C LEU A 531 22.88 -21.12 14.48
N ASN A 532 23.64 -20.73 15.49
CA ASN A 532 23.40 -19.53 16.32
C ASN A 532 24.28 -18.34 15.91
N GLN A 533 25.05 -18.46 14.83
CA GLN A 533 25.97 -17.44 14.32
C GLN A 533 25.56 -17.00 12.92
N LEU A 534 25.94 -15.77 12.57
CA LEU A 534 25.76 -15.17 11.25
C LEU A 534 27.11 -14.60 10.79
N HIS A 535 27.27 -14.42 9.49
CA HIS A 535 28.41 -13.75 8.88
C HIS A 535 27.93 -12.83 7.76
N TRP A 536 27.99 -11.52 8.00
CA TRP A 536 27.44 -10.49 7.11
C TRP A 536 25.97 -10.76 6.73
N PRO A 537 25.04 -10.80 7.70
CA PRO A 537 23.63 -10.93 7.38
C PRO A 537 23.18 -9.78 6.47
N GLY A 538 22.45 -10.12 5.42
CA GLY A 538 21.95 -9.21 4.39
C GLY A 538 20.47 -8.91 4.58
N MET A 539 19.71 -8.95 3.48
CA MET A 539 18.26 -8.73 3.51
C MET A 539 17.55 -9.79 4.37
N ILE A 540 16.48 -9.37 5.03
CA ILE A 540 15.65 -10.20 5.90
C ILE A 540 14.22 -10.26 5.37
N TYR A 541 13.49 -11.32 5.73
CA TYR A 541 12.06 -11.46 5.47
C TYR A 541 11.36 -12.02 6.71
N PHE A 542 10.21 -11.47 7.09
CA PHE A 542 9.44 -11.92 8.24
C PHE A 542 8.08 -12.45 7.80
N ASP A 543 7.82 -13.71 8.12
CA ASP A 543 6.51 -14.34 7.95
C ASP A 543 5.67 -14.08 9.19
N ASP A 544 4.80 -13.07 9.10
CA ASP A 544 3.90 -12.69 10.18
C ASP A 544 2.92 -13.80 10.60
N ASP A 545 2.49 -14.66 9.66
CA ASP A 545 1.48 -15.66 9.94
C ASP A 545 2.06 -16.79 10.81
N ASN A 546 3.34 -17.13 10.59
CA ASN A 546 4.04 -18.17 11.35
C ASN A 546 5.01 -17.62 12.41
N GLN A 547 5.21 -16.30 12.47
CA GLN A 547 6.20 -15.62 13.32
C GLN A 547 7.63 -16.16 13.11
N ILE A 548 8.01 -16.28 11.83
CA ILE A 548 9.30 -16.82 11.39
C ILE A 548 10.12 -15.72 10.70
N LEU A 549 11.36 -15.55 11.13
CA LEU A 549 12.33 -14.65 10.51
C LEU A 549 13.27 -15.46 9.60
N TYR A 550 13.39 -15.07 8.33
CA TYR A 550 14.39 -15.59 7.42
C TYR A 550 15.48 -14.56 7.22
N VAL A 551 16.72 -15.01 7.37
CA VAL A 551 17.91 -14.16 7.27
C VAL A 551 18.79 -14.68 6.15
N VAL A 552 19.12 -13.80 5.20
CA VAL A 552 20.16 -14.09 4.21
C VAL A 552 21.52 -13.95 4.89
N ASP A 553 22.25 -15.04 5.02
CA ASP A 553 23.56 -15.10 5.66
C ASP A 553 24.64 -15.12 4.57
N GLU A 554 24.95 -13.93 4.05
CA GLU A 554 25.73 -13.71 2.81
C GLU A 554 27.09 -14.41 2.89
N GLY A 555 27.82 -14.19 3.98
CA GLY A 555 29.17 -14.71 4.19
C GLY A 555 29.23 -16.23 4.36
N ASN A 556 28.11 -16.87 4.72
CA ASN A 556 28.01 -18.32 4.87
C ASN A 556 27.24 -18.99 3.72
N HIS A 557 26.92 -18.25 2.64
CA HIS A 557 26.31 -18.79 1.43
C HIS A 557 24.98 -19.53 1.69
N ARG A 558 24.14 -19.00 2.59
CA ARG A 558 22.92 -19.69 3.04
C ARG A 558 21.80 -18.73 3.44
N ILE A 559 20.60 -19.28 3.59
CA ILE A 559 19.42 -18.63 4.16
C ILE A 559 19.02 -19.42 5.39
N VAL A 560 18.87 -18.71 6.50
CA VAL A 560 18.61 -19.29 7.82
C VAL A 560 17.24 -18.87 8.30
N GLU A 561 16.41 -19.84 8.66
CA GLU A 561 15.12 -19.68 9.31
C GLU A 561 15.30 -19.60 10.82
N TRP A 562 14.69 -18.60 11.45
CA TRP A 562 14.66 -18.38 12.89
C TRP A 562 13.21 -18.30 13.36
N LYS A 563 12.79 -19.28 14.17
CA LYS A 563 11.48 -19.26 14.81
C LYS A 563 11.52 -18.38 16.06
N SER A 564 10.36 -17.86 16.46
CA SER A 564 10.26 -17.12 17.72
C SER A 564 10.67 -18.00 18.90
N ASN A 565 11.42 -17.43 19.85
CA ASN A 565 11.88 -18.06 21.10
C ASN A 565 12.90 -19.21 20.95
N VAL A 566 13.57 -19.35 19.80
CA VAL A 566 14.71 -20.26 19.66
C VAL A 566 16.03 -19.50 19.57
N THR A 567 17.12 -20.12 20.04
CA THR A 567 18.47 -19.52 20.06
C THR A 567 19.35 -19.94 18.89
N THR A 568 18.90 -20.89 18.07
CA THR A 568 19.58 -21.40 16.87
C THR A 568 18.60 -21.41 15.70
N GLY A 569 19.07 -21.02 14.53
CA GLY A 569 18.31 -21.11 13.28
C GLY A 569 18.44 -22.47 12.60
N GLN A 570 17.70 -22.64 11.51
CA GLN A 570 17.73 -23.81 10.63
C GLN A 570 18.05 -23.36 9.20
N VAL A 571 18.98 -24.03 8.52
CA VAL A 571 19.28 -23.71 7.11
C VAL A 571 18.16 -24.24 6.22
N VAL A 572 17.56 -23.34 5.41
CA VAL A 572 16.46 -23.67 4.49
C VAL A 572 16.85 -23.60 3.01
N ALA A 573 17.92 -22.86 2.71
CA ALA A 573 18.56 -22.83 1.40
C ALA A 573 20.06 -22.54 1.57
N GLY A 574 20.93 -23.09 0.73
CA GLY A 574 22.36 -22.81 0.83
C GLY A 574 23.28 -23.87 0.24
N GLY A 575 24.54 -23.80 0.67
CA GLY A 575 25.63 -24.66 0.21
C GLY A 575 26.57 -23.86 -0.69
N ASN A 576 27.89 -23.95 -0.47
CA ASN A 576 28.86 -23.13 -1.18
C ASN A 576 29.23 -23.76 -2.54
N GLY A 577 28.67 -23.24 -3.62
CA GLY A 577 28.99 -23.70 -4.97
C GLY A 577 28.09 -23.09 -6.05
N SER A 578 28.23 -23.59 -7.29
CA SER A 578 27.54 -23.07 -8.47
C SER A 578 26.42 -23.99 -9.00
N ARG A 579 26.23 -25.17 -8.39
CA ARG A 579 25.12 -26.07 -8.75
C ARG A 579 23.77 -25.39 -8.48
N THR A 580 22.71 -25.88 -9.11
CA THR A 580 21.35 -25.31 -8.95
C THR A 580 20.79 -25.43 -7.53
N ASP A 581 21.30 -26.39 -6.76
CA ASP A 581 20.99 -26.65 -5.35
C ASP A 581 22.05 -26.07 -4.39
N GLN A 582 22.85 -25.10 -4.85
CA GLN A 582 23.88 -24.41 -4.06
C GLN A 582 23.80 -22.90 -4.32
N LEU A 583 24.22 -22.11 -3.33
CA LEU A 583 24.28 -20.66 -3.39
C LEU A 583 25.73 -20.17 -3.29
N SER A 584 25.96 -18.94 -3.71
CA SER A 584 27.22 -18.24 -3.54
C SER A 584 26.97 -16.78 -3.24
N LYS A 585 27.24 -16.36 -2.00
CA LYS A 585 27.03 -14.98 -1.51
C LYS A 585 25.65 -14.43 -1.89
N PRO A 586 24.55 -15.05 -1.39
CA PRO A 586 23.23 -14.52 -1.63
C PRO A 586 23.09 -13.16 -0.93
N THR A 587 22.52 -12.16 -1.60
CA THR A 587 22.42 -10.79 -1.09
C THR A 587 20.99 -10.41 -0.69
N SER A 588 20.00 -10.96 -1.39
CA SER A 588 18.59 -10.68 -1.14
C SER A 588 17.69 -11.89 -1.43
N MET A 589 16.54 -11.92 -0.77
CA MET A 589 15.50 -12.92 -0.94
C MET A 589 14.13 -12.26 -0.80
N ILE A 590 13.17 -12.72 -1.61
CA ILE A 590 11.75 -12.46 -1.42
C ILE A 590 10.97 -13.79 -1.44
N VAL A 591 9.75 -13.79 -0.91
CA VAL A 591 8.86 -14.95 -0.92
C VAL A 591 7.82 -14.81 -2.01
N ASP A 592 7.75 -15.80 -2.89
CA ASP A 592 6.65 -16.00 -3.81
C ASP A 592 5.60 -16.91 -3.16
N ILE A 593 4.54 -16.28 -2.64
CA ILE A 593 3.44 -16.94 -1.93
C ILE A 593 2.65 -17.85 -2.89
N ASN A 594 2.53 -17.49 -4.17
CA ASN A 594 1.72 -18.23 -5.13
C ASN A 594 2.35 -19.59 -5.45
N ASN A 595 3.67 -19.62 -5.57
CA ASN A 595 4.43 -20.83 -5.90
C ASN A 595 5.06 -21.52 -4.68
N ASP A 596 4.85 -21.00 -3.46
CA ASP A 596 5.43 -21.51 -2.22
C ASP A 596 6.97 -21.65 -2.30
N SER A 597 7.63 -20.59 -2.74
CA SER A 597 9.07 -20.60 -3.05
C SER A 597 9.77 -19.31 -2.63
N PHE A 598 11.07 -19.41 -2.37
CA PHE A 598 11.95 -18.26 -2.25
C PHE A 598 12.47 -17.85 -3.63
N ILE A 599 12.51 -16.56 -3.91
CA ILE A 599 13.26 -16.00 -5.03
C ILE A 599 14.51 -15.37 -4.44
N ILE A 600 15.67 -15.91 -4.79
CA ILE A 600 16.95 -15.60 -4.16
C ILE A 600 17.87 -14.98 -5.19
N CYS A 601 18.45 -13.84 -4.83
CA CYS A 601 19.54 -13.27 -5.59
C CYS A 601 20.84 -13.96 -5.17
N ASP A 602 21.34 -14.82 -6.05
CA ASP A 602 22.55 -15.60 -5.87
C ASP A 602 23.72 -14.85 -6.54
N SER A 603 24.10 -13.75 -5.91
CA SER A 603 24.96 -12.70 -6.49
C SER A 603 26.33 -13.22 -6.90
N GLY A 604 26.96 -14.07 -6.07
CA GLY A 604 28.26 -14.68 -6.37
C GLY A 604 28.23 -15.61 -7.58
N ASN A 605 27.08 -16.21 -7.91
CA ASN A 605 26.87 -16.99 -9.13
C ASN A 605 26.25 -16.18 -10.27
N ARG A 606 26.03 -14.87 -10.08
CA ARG A 606 25.45 -13.92 -11.06
C ARG A 606 24.11 -14.38 -11.64
N ARG A 607 23.21 -14.82 -10.77
CA ARG A 607 21.90 -15.36 -11.16
C ARG A 607 20.83 -15.10 -10.10
N VAL A 608 19.57 -15.23 -10.51
CA VAL A 608 18.43 -15.31 -9.60
C VAL A 608 17.85 -16.72 -9.68
N VAL A 609 17.65 -17.33 -8.52
CA VAL A 609 17.15 -18.70 -8.39
C VAL A 609 15.82 -18.74 -7.65
N GLN A 610 14.92 -19.61 -8.11
CA GLN A 610 13.69 -19.97 -7.41
C GLN A 610 13.93 -21.26 -6.62
N TRP A 611 13.69 -21.22 -5.31
CA TRP A 611 13.95 -22.30 -4.35
C TRP A 611 12.65 -22.70 -3.64
N PHE A 612 12.13 -23.89 -3.93
CA PHE A 612 10.85 -24.34 -3.38
C PHE A 612 10.98 -24.76 -1.91
N ARG A 613 10.05 -24.30 -1.06
CA ARG A 613 10.12 -24.54 0.40
C ARG A 613 9.82 -25.98 0.81
N ARG A 614 9.02 -26.70 0.02
CA ARG A 614 8.58 -28.08 0.32
C ARG A 614 9.23 -29.17 -0.53
N ASN A 615 10.03 -28.80 -1.54
CA ASN A 615 10.65 -29.74 -2.48
C ASN A 615 12.13 -29.41 -2.69
N GLU A 616 13.00 -30.10 -1.96
CA GLU A 616 14.44 -29.82 -1.87
C GLU A 616 15.24 -30.00 -3.18
N ARG A 617 14.63 -30.48 -4.28
CA ARG A 617 15.33 -30.77 -5.56
C ARG A 617 14.75 -30.10 -6.80
N ASN A 618 13.85 -29.12 -6.63
CA ASN A 618 13.21 -28.43 -7.75
C ASN A 618 13.71 -27.00 -7.95
N GLN A 619 14.93 -26.67 -7.54
CA GLN A 619 15.48 -25.32 -7.74
C GLN A 619 15.62 -24.99 -9.23
N GLN A 620 15.21 -23.78 -9.60
CA GLN A 620 15.26 -23.31 -10.99
C GLN A 620 16.02 -21.99 -11.09
N ILE A 621 16.90 -21.89 -12.09
CA ILE A 621 17.49 -20.60 -12.46
C ILE A 621 16.46 -19.85 -13.29
N ILE A 622 15.98 -18.73 -12.78
CA ILE A 622 14.96 -17.92 -13.46
C ILE A 622 15.57 -16.75 -14.23
N ILE A 623 16.73 -16.25 -13.78
CA ILE A 623 17.50 -15.19 -14.47
C ILE A 623 18.99 -15.53 -14.37
N SER A 624 19.71 -15.44 -15.49
CA SER A 624 21.16 -15.67 -15.58
C SER A 624 21.91 -14.42 -16.04
N ASN A 625 23.23 -14.34 -15.80
CA ASN A 625 24.11 -13.24 -16.23
C ASN A 625 23.69 -11.88 -15.66
N ILE A 626 23.33 -11.86 -14.38
CA ILE A 626 22.91 -10.68 -13.65
C ILE A 626 23.68 -10.56 -12.35
N HIS A 627 24.38 -9.45 -12.13
CA HIS A 627 25.02 -9.19 -10.84
C HIS A 627 23.98 -8.59 -9.90
N CYS A 628 23.05 -9.44 -9.45
CA CYS A 628 21.91 -8.96 -8.68
C CYS A 628 22.33 -8.50 -7.28
N TYR A 629 21.56 -7.57 -6.70
CA TYR A 629 21.69 -7.19 -5.29
C TYR A 629 20.34 -7.14 -4.57
N GLY A 630 19.39 -6.37 -5.11
CA GLY A 630 18.03 -6.23 -4.59
C GLY A 630 17.00 -6.94 -5.46
N LEU A 631 15.94 -7.42 -4.82
CA LEU A 631 14.78 -8.05 -5.44
C LEU A 631 13.50 -7.40 -4.94
N ALA A 632 12.53 -7.20 -5.83
CA ALA A 632 11.17 -6.83 -5.48
C ALA A 632 10.19 -7.51 -6.44
N MET A 633 8.97 -7.81 -5.98
CA MET A 633 7.91 -8.37 -6.81
C MET A 633 6.63 -7.57 -6.63
N ASP A 634 5.99 -7.23 -7.73
CA ASP A 634 4.72 -6.50 -7.70
C ASP A 634 3.52 -7.44 -7.51
N ASN A 635 2.31 -6.86 -7.39
CA ASN A 635 1.08 -7.61 -7.18
C ASN A 635 0.67 -8.50 -8.39
N ASN A 636 1.27 -8.29 -9.57
CA ASN A 636 1.05 -9.14 -10.74
C ASN A 636 2.04 -10.32 -10.80
N GLY A 637 3.05 -10.33 -9.93
CA GLY A 637 4.14 -11.30 -9.97
C GLY A 637 5.29 -10.92 -10.90
N ASP A 638 5.35 -9.67 -11.39
CA ASP A 638 6.50 -9.21 -12.17
C ASP A 638 7.69 -9.00 -11.21
N LEU A 639 8.86 -9.54 -11.59
CA LEU A 639 10.08 -9.51 -10.78
C LEU A 639 10.97 -8.33 -11.19
N TYR A 640 11.39 -7.54 -10.22
CA TYR A 640 12.30 -6.42 -10.36
C TYR A 640 13.64 -6.77 -9.73
N VAL A 641 14.73 -6.55 -10.47
CA VAL A 641 16.08 -6.90 -10.03
C VAL A 641 17.02 -5.74 -10.30
N SER A 642 17.80 -5.35 -9.29
CA SER A 642 18.89 -4.38 -9.46
C SER A 642 20.15 -5.11 -9.86
N ASP A 643 20.81 -4.61 -10.90
CA ASP A 643 22.11 -5.10 -11.37
C ASP A 643 23.15 -4.03 -11.00
N VAL A 644 24.01 -4.34 -10.03
CA VAL A 644 24.99 -3.38 -9.52
C VAL A 644 26.09 -3.06 -10.51
N GLU A 645 26.42 -4.01 -11.39
CA GLU A 645 27.47 -3.86 -12.41
C GLU A 645 26.97 -3.10 -13.62
N LYS A 646 25.69 -3.31 -14.00
CA LYS A 646 25.08 -2.57 -15.12
C LYS A 646 24.44 -1.26 -14.69
N HIS A 647 24.42 -0.95 -13.40
CA HIS A 647 23.81 0.26 -12.84
C HIS A 647 22.35 0.48 -13.28
N VAL A 648 21.56 -0.59 -13.24
CA VAL A 648 20.15 -0.58 -13.69
C VAL A 648 19.24 -1.33 -12.73
N VAL A 649 17.97 -0.98 -12.77
CA VAL A 649 16.89 -1.86 -12.33
C VAL A 649 16.12 -2.31 -13.54
N SER A 650 15.94 -3.63 -13.66
CA SER A 650 15.21 -4.25 -14.75
C SER A 650 14.00 -5.03 -14.22
N ARG A 651 12.94 -5.13 -15.03
CA ARG A 651 11.70 -5.86 -14.73
C ARG A 651 11.56 -7.04 -15.68
N TRP A 652 11.20 -8.21 -15.14
CA TRP A 652 10.87 -9.43 -15.86
C TRP A 652 9.44 -9.85 -15.58
N LYS A 653 8.69 -10.15 -16.64
CA LYS A 653 7.42 -10.86 -16.50
C LYS A 653 7.65 -12.36 -16.48
N GLN A 654 6.67 -13.10 -16.00
CA GLN A 654 6.73 -14.56 -16.03
C GLN A 654 6.91 -15.08 -17.46
N GLY A 655 8.01 -15.80 -17.69
CA GLY A 655 8.37 -16.37 -19.00
C GLY A 655 9.20 -15.46 -19.91
N ASP A 656 9.48 -14.21 -19.50
CA ASP A 656 10.38 -13.33 -20.24
C ASP A 656 11.81 -13.88 -20.24
N LYS A 657 12.46 -13.83 -21.41
CA LYS A 657 13.89 -14.19 -21.56
C LYS A 657 14.82 -13.04 -21.20
N ASN A 658 14.35 -11.79 -21.35
CA ASN A 658 15.13 -10.58 -21.15
C ASN A 658 14.33 -9.58 -20.30
N GLY A 659 15.01 -8.88 -19.41
CA GLY A 659 14.41 -7.84 -18.59
C GLY A 659 14.28 -6.52 -19.35
N ILE A 660 13.29 -5.72 -18.95
CA ILE A 660 13.11 -4.35 -19.44
C ILE A 660 13.68 -3.39 -18.39
N ILE A 661 14.60 -2.51 -18.78
CA ILE A 661 15.14 -1.48 -17.89
C ILE A 661 14.01 -0.51 -17.50
N VAL A 662 13.80 -0.36 -16.20
CA VAL A 662 12.79 0.54 -15.61
C VAL A 662 13.41 1.70 -14.83
N ALA A 663 14.69 1.59 -14.44
CA ALA A 663 15.48 2.69 -13.88
C ALA A 663 16.97 2.55 -14.23
N GLY A 664 17.66 3.67 -14.42
CA GLY A 664 19.09 3.74 -14.76
C GLY A 664 19.43 3.40 -16.22
N GLY A 665 20.70 3.05 -16.47
CA GLY A 665 21.14 2.41 -17.73
C GLY A 665 21.78 3.29 -18.80
N ASN A 666 22.09 4.56 -18.49
CA ASN A 666 22.81 5.42 -19.44
C ASN A 666 24.32 5.42 -19.16
N ASN A 667 24.75 5.78 -17.94
CA ASN A 667 26.14 5.72 -17.46
C ASN A 667 26.16 5.59 -15.93
N GLN A 668 27.34 5.34 -15.37
CA GLN A 668 27.63 5.48 -13.94
C GLN A 668 27.88 6.96 -13.62
N SER A 669 26.85 7.68 -13.16
CA SER A 669 26.99 9.05 -12.66
C SER A 669 25.87 9.42 -11.69
N ASN A 670 25.93 10.66 -11.17
CA ASN A 670 24.94 11.21 -10.25
C ASN A 670 23.74 11.89 -10.94
N LYS A 671 23.61 11.81 -12.27
CA LYS A 671 22.44 12.37 -12.98
C LYS A 671 21.16 11.64 -12.57
N LEU A 672 20.02 12.31 -12.69
CA LEU A 672 18.72 11.76 -12.25
C LEU A 672 18.18 10.65 -13.17
N ASN A 673 18.76 10.43 -14.34
CA ASN A 673 18.44 9.33 -15.26
C ASN A 673 19.48 8.19 -15.19
N GLU A 674 20.40 8.25 -14.22
CA GLU A 674 21.54 7.36 -14.05
C GLU A 674 21.60 6.89 -12.59
N LEU A 675 22.22 5.74 -12.37
CA LEU A 675 22.39 5.11 -11.07
C LEU A 675 23.86 4.74 -10.91
N ASP A 676 24.29 4.56 -9.66
CA ASP A 676 25.58 4.02 -9.30
C ASP A 676 25.43 3.03 -8.13
N HIS A 677 25.73 1.77 -8.41
CA HIS A 677 25.52 0.63 -7.50
C HIS A 677 24.11 0.58 -6.90
N PRO A 678 23.06 0.36 -7.72
CA PRO A 678 21.70 0.23 -7.22
C PRO A 678 21.55 -1.04 -6.36
N THR A 679 21.13 -0.87 -5.11
CA THR A 679 20.99 -1.96 -4.14
C THR A 679 19.53 -2.34 -3.94
N SER A 680 18.89 -1.86 -2.88
CA SER A 680 17.49 -2.18 -2.56
C SER A 680 16.49 -1.53 -3.52
N ILE A 681 15.41 -2.26 -3.77
CA ILE A 681 14.30 -1.83 -4.63
C ILE A 681 13.00 -1.94 -3.84
N PHE A 682 12.12 -0.95 -3.98
CA PHE A 682 10.72 -1.04 -3.58
C PHE A 682 9.81 -0.64 -4.73
N VAL A 683 8.71 -1.36 -4.93
CA VAL A 683 7.72 -1.08 -5.98
C VAL A 683 6.39 -0.75 -5.32
N ASP A 684 5.84 0.44 -5.60
CA ASP A 684 4.56 0.87 -5.05
C ASP A 684 3.36 0.35 -5.88
N GLN A 685 2.14 0.61 -5.39
CA GLN A 685 0.90 0.15 -6.04
C GLN A 685 0.67 0.79 -7.42
N ASP A 686 1.31 1.92 -7.70
CA ASP A 686 1.27 2.61 -8.99
C ASP A 686 2.40 2.15 -9.95
N TYR A 687 3.14 1.10 -9.57
CA TYR A 687 4.31 0.57 -10.28
C TYR A 687 5.47 1.57 -10.40
N SER A 688 5.56 2.54 -9.49
CA SER A 688 6.75 3.36 -9.35
C SER A 688 7.83 2.56 -8.62
N VAL A 689 9.08 2.77 -9.03
CA VAL A 689 10.24 2.03 -8.53
C VAL A 689 11.12 2.97 -7.71
N TYR A 690 11.29 2.67 -6.43
CA TYR A 690 12.24 3.32 -5.55
C TYR A 690 13.53 2.52 -5.54
N VAL A 691 14.67 3.20 -5.66
CA VAL A 691 15.99 2.56 -5.77
C VAL A 691 16.97 3.23 -4.80
N CYS A 692 17.67 2.41 -4.01
CA CYS A 692 18.82 2.85 -3.21
C CYS A 692 19.98 2.98 -4.17
N ASP A 693 20.41 4.22 -4.41
CA ASP A 693 21.50 4.57 -5.31
C ASP A 693 22.75 4.75 -4.44
N MET A 694 23.35 3.61 -4.08
CA MET A 694 24.27 3.48 -2.94
C MET A 694 25.44 4.46 -3.03
N TRP A 695 26.17 4.46 -4.15
CA TRP A 695 27.37 5.30 -4.31
C TRP A 695 27.07 6.75 -4.67
N ASN A 696 25.82 7.06 -5.02
CA ASN A 696 25.33 8.43 -5.11
C ASN A 696 24.69 8.92 -3.81
N HIS A 697 24.71 8.11 -2.73
CA HIS A 697 24.24 8.46 -1.40
C HIS A 697 22.80 9.01 -1.35
N ARG A 698 21.89 8.37 -2.09
CA ARG A 698 20.50 8.84 -2.22
C ARG A 698 19.51 7.71 -2.46
N VAL A 699 18.24 8.01 -2.28
CA VAL A 699 17.12 7.17 -2.74
C VAL A 699 16.37 7.93 -3.81
N VAL A 700 16.12 7.27 -4.95
CA VAL A 700 15.48 7.89 -6.10
C VAL A 700 14.25 7.07 -6.54
N LYS A 701 13.14 7.77 -6.76
CA LYS A 701 11.86 7.23 -7.23
C LYS A 701 11.70 7.47 -8.73
N TRP A 702 11.46 6.42 -9.50
CA TRP A 702 11.00 6.49 -10.90
C TRP A 702 9.51 6.20 -10.97
N LEU A 703 8.74 7.14 -11.51
CA LEU A 703 7.34 6.86 -11.87
C LEU A 703 7.29 5.85 -13.02
N LYS A 704 6.18 5.12 -13.13
CA LYS A 704 5.99 4.14 -14.21
C LYS A 704 6.28 4.76 -15.58
N ASN A 705 7.18 4.13 -16.34
CA ASN A 705 7.66 4.57 -17.67
C ASN A 705 8.44 5.90 -17.69
N ALA A 706 8.78 6.49 -16.55
CA ALA A 706 9.61 7.69 -16.50
C ALA A 706 11.03 7.40 -16.97
N LYS A 707 11.67 8.40 -17.60
CA LYS A 707 13.08 8.34 -18.01
C LYS A 707 14.03 8.95 -16.99
N VAL A 708 13.50 9.72 -16.05
CA VAL A 708 14.24 10.47 -15.03
C VAL A 708 13.60 10.17 -13.69
N GLY A 709 14.43 9.98 -12.67
CA GLY A 709 14.03 9.75 -11.30
C GLY A 709 13.91 11.04 -10.49
N ILE A 710 13.25 10.92 -9.34
CA ILE A 710 13.02 11.99 -8.38
C ILE A 710 13.72 11.59 -7.08
N VAL A 711 14.63 12.41 -6.55
CA VAL A 711 15.25 12.12 -5.25
C VAL A 711 14.20 12.27 -4.16
N VAL A 712 14.04 11.23 -3.34
CA VAL A 712 13.04 11.18 -2.26
C VAL A 712 13.66 11.04 -0.87
N ALA A 713 14.95 10.70 -0.79
CA ALA A 713 15.76 10.76 0.42
C ALA A 713 17.23 11.00 0.06
N GLY A 714 17.95 11.75 0.88
CA GLY A 714 19.32 12.18 0.59
C GLY A 714 19.39 13.21 -0.56
N GLY A 715 20.56 13.34 -1.19
CA GLY A 715 20.73 14.12 -2.43
C GLY A 715 21.42 15.48 -2.32
N ASP A 716 21.76 15.97 -1.12
CA ASP A 716 22.70 17.09 -0.98
C ASP A 716 24.11 16.57 -1.27
N SER A 717 24.77 17.11 -2.31
CA SER A 717 26.00 16.58 -2.93
C SER A 717 27.02 15.90 -1.98
N GLY A 718 27.39 14.67 -2.34
CA GLY A 718 28.37 13.81 -1.64
C GLY A 718 27.82 13.12 -0.39
N GLY A 719 28.46 12.02 0.02
CA GLY A 719 28.22 11.42 1.34
C GLY A 719 28.40 12.44 2.47
N GLY A 720 27.73 12.23 3.59
CA GLY A 720 27.80 13.11 4.76
C GLY A 720 27.98 12.34 6.05
N PHE A 721 28.73 12.92 6.99
CA PHE A 721 28.87 12.40 8.35
C PHE A 721 27.51 12.27 9.06
N ALA A 722 27.44 11.36 10.03
CA ALA A 722 26.23 11.03 10.81
C ALA A 722 25.54 12.22 11.52
N THR A 723 26.17 13.39 11.58
CA THR A 723 25.57 14.62 12.12
C THR A 723 24.59 15.29 11.17
N SER A 724 24.67 15.03 9.86
CA SER A 724 23.72 15.59 8.89
C SER A 724 22.46 14.74 8.81
N VAL A 725 21.29 15.35 8.99
CA VAL A 725 19.99 14.70 8.79
C VAL A 725 19.50 14.74 7.34
N ARG A 726 20.20 15.48 6.47
CA ARG A 726 19.87 15.65 5.05
C ARG A 726 20.66 14.74 4.11
N LYS A 727 21.82 14.29 4.58
CA LYS A 727 22.72 13.43 3.82
C LYS A 727 22.60 11.98 4.26
N LEU A 728 22.70 11.10 3.27
CA LEU A 728 22.94 9.67 3.48
C LEU A 728 24.41 9.39 3.20
N ASP A 729 24.86 8.21 3.61
CA ASP A 729 26.13 7.63 3.24
C ASP A 729 25.96 6.13 2.94
N ASN A 730 26.16 5.75 1.67
CA ASN A 730 26.08 4.37 1.19
C ASN A 730 24.79 3.64 1.61
N PRO A 731 23.59 4.16 1.29
CA PRO A 731 22.34 3.50 1.68
C PRO A 731 22.18 2.14 0.98
N ILE A 732 22.01 1.06 1.75
CA ILE A 732 21.92 -0.31 1.20
C ILE A 732 20.47 -0.81 1.10
N ALA A 733 19.66 -0.49 2.10
CA ALA A 733 18.30 -1.01 2.21
C ALA A 733 17.28 0.09 2.42
N MET A 734 16.06 -0.12 1.92
CA MET A 734 14.93 0.75 2.20
C MET A 734 13.63 -0.04 2.33
N ILE A 735 12.67 0.56 3.02
CA ILE A 735 11.25 0.19 2.94
C ILE A 735 10.41 1.46 2.85
N VAL A 736 9.26 1.36 2.18
CA VAL A 736 8.32 2.47 2.02
C VAL A 736 6.99 2.06 2.64
N ASP A 737 6.44 2.90 3.52
CA ASP A 737 5.15 2.63 4.14
C ASP A 737 3.97 3.08 3.27
N ARG A 738 2.73 2.78 3.68
CA ARG A 738 1.51 3.13 2.93
C ARG A 738 1.26 4.64 2.82
N SER A 739 1.93 5.45 3.63
CA SER A 739 1.90 6.91 3.55
C SER A 739 3.06 7.45 2.71
N ASP A 740 3.75 6.56 1.98
CA ASP A 740 4.95 6.82 1.19
C ASP A 740 6.11 7.44 2.00
N ASN A 741 6.18 7.21 3.31
CA ASN A 741 7.38 7.55 4.06
C ASN A 741 8.47 6.54 3.74
N VAL A 742 9.69 7.03 3.53
CA VAL A 742 10.84 6.22 3.14
C VAL A 742 11.72 6.00 4.37
N TYR A 743 11.93 4.75 4.75
CA TYR A 743 12.87 4.34 5.79
C TYR A 743 14.10 3.76 5.11
N VAL A 744 15.28 4.21 5.49
CA VAL A 744 16.54 3.90 4.81
C VAL A 744 17.55 3.42 5.85
N ALA A 745 18.21 2.30 5.57
CA ALA A 745 19.45 1.94 6.24
C ALA A 745 20.55 2.83 5.68
N ASP A 746 20.92 3.86 6.45
CA ASP A 746 22.01 4.76 6.17
C ASP A 746 23.32 4.10 6.62
N SER A 747 23.75 3.09 5.86
CA SER A 747 24.70 2.07 6.30
C SER A 747 26.06 2.64 6.69
N GLY A 748 26.61 3.57 5.91
CA GLY A 748 27.89 4.22 6.21
C GLY A 748 27.85 5.07 7.47
N ASN A 749 26.68 5.59 7.83
CA ASN A 749 26.45 6.35 9.06
C ASN A 749 25.90 5.52 10.22
N ASN A 750 25.75 4.20 10.06
CA ASN A 750 25.37 3.27 11.13
C ASN A 750 24.04 3.64 11.81
N ARG A 751 23.04 3.99 10.99
CA ARG A 751 21.73 4.44 11.48
C ARG A 751 20.61 4.08 10.51
N ILE A 752 19.39 4.05 11.02
CA ILE A 752 18.16 3.96 10.24
C ILE A 752 17.49 5.33 10.25
N MET A 753 17.20 5.84 9.06
CA MET A 753 16.64 7.17 8.85
C MET A 753 15.25 7.08 8.23
N ARG A 754 14.37 8.04 8.54
CA ARG A 754 13.02 8.16 7.96
C ARG A 754 12.80 9.52 7.31
N TRP A 755 12.35 9.54 6.06
CA TRP A 755 11.85 10.72 5.36
C TRP A 755 10.33 10.69 5.24
N LEU A 756 9.69 11.82 5.53
CA LEU A 756 8.24 11.98 5.47
C LEU A 756 7.83 12.62 4.14
N LYS A 757 7.01 11.94 3.34
CA LYS A 757 6.51 12.50 2.07
C LYS A 757 5.55 13.68 2.30
N LEU A 758 4.63 13.54 3.24
CA LEU A 758 3.53 14.49 3.47
C LEU A 758 3.99 15.88 3.91
N THR A 759 5.20 16.00 4.48
CA THR A 759 5.77 17.29 4.90
C THR A 759 6.61 17.94 3.80
N GLY A 760 6.81 17.29 2.64
CA GLY A 760 7.79 17.71 1.64
C GLY A 760 9.21 17.83 2.20
N SER A 761 9.52 17.06 3.26
CA SER A 761 10.75 17.23 4.01
C SER A 761 11.94 16.76 3.19
N ILE A 762 12.91 17.64 3.00
CA ILE A 762 14.23 17.32 2.47
C ILE A 762 15.14 16.70 3.54
N GLU A 763 14.73 16.76 4.81
CA GLU A 763 15.47 16.24 5.96
C GLU A 763 14.85 14.91 6.44
N GLY A 764 15.73 13.96 6.79
CA GLY A 764 15.36 12.71 7.43
C GLY A 764 15.38 12.84 8.95
N ARG A 765 14.93 11.79 9.62
CA ARG A 765 15.02 11.66 11.08
C ARG A 765 15.66 10.34 11.44
N ILE A 766 16.57 10.36 12.40
CA ILE A 766 17.14 9.14 12.96
C ILE A 766 16.02 8.43 13.73
N ILE A 767 15.82 7.15 13.43
CA ILE A 767 14.81 6.30 14.06
C ILE A 767 15.46 5.31 15.02
N VAL A 768 16.59 4.73 14.61
CA VAL A 768 17.42 3.79 15.37
C VAL A 768 18.87 4.01 14.94
N GLY A 769 19.83 3.81 15.85
CA GLY A 769 21.25 3.99 15.59
C GLY A 769 21.70 5.44 15.77
N GLY A 770 22.90 5.76 15.29
CA GLY A 770 23.47 7.11 15.36
C GLY A 770 24.35 7.39 16.58
N ASN A 771 24.44 6.47 17.55
CA ASN A 771 25.35 6.57 18.70
C ASN A 771 26.74 5.93 18.44
N GLY A 772 27.22 6.04 17.20
CA GLY A 772 28.48 5.46 16.74
C GLY A 772 28.40 3.96 16.41
N VAL A 773 29.52 3.42 15.94
CA VAL A 773 29.69 2.00 15.60
C VAL A 773 29.84 1.18 16.87
N GLY A 774 29.06 0.11 17.02
CA GLY A 774 29.26 -0.82 18.14
C GLY A 774 28.09 -1.77 18.39
N ASN A 775 28.19 -2.49 19.50
CA ASN A 775 27.20 -3.47 19.96
C ASN A 775 26.35 -2.98 21.13
N GLY A 776 26.60 -1.76 21.63
CA GLY A 776 25.91 -1.16 22.77
C GLY A 776 24.51 -0.63 22.45
N PRO A 777 23.86 -0.01 23.45
CA PRO A 777 22.57 0.66 23.31
C PRO A 777 22.53 1.63 22.12
N ASN A 778 21.49 1.51 21.29
CA ASN A 778 21.28 2.31 20.09
C ASN A 778 22.50 2.42 19.14
N GLN A 779 23.35 1.39 19.10
CA GLN A 779 24.47 1.29 18.18
C GLN A 779 24.18 0.24 17.10
N LEU A 780 24.49 0.61 15.86
CA LEU A 780 24.49 -0.28 14.71
C LEU A 780 25.88 -0.31 14.10
N ASN A 781 26.13 -1.30 13.25
CA ASN A 781 27.36 -1.45 12.48
C ASN A 781 27.03 -1.94 11.07
N TRP A 782 27.05 -0.99 10.13
CA TRP A 782 26.77 -1.21 8.71
C TRP A 782 25.42 -1.91 8.42
N PRO A 783 24.28 -1.36 8.88
CA PRO A 783 22.98 -2.00 8.69
C PRO A 783 22.68 -2.26 7.22
N SER A 784 22.28 -3.48 6.86
CA SER A 784 22.18 -3.97 5.47
C SER A 784 20.77 -4.36 5.04
N GLY A 785 19.83 -4.47 5.97
CA GLY A 785 18.46 -4.89 5.72
C GLY A 785 17.51 -4.32 6.77
N LEU A 786 16.29 -3.97 6.36
CA LEU A 786 15.22 -3.58 7.28
C LEU A 786 13.85 -4.04 6.78
N LEU A 787 12.94 -4.34 7.71
CA LEU A 787 11.53 -4.63 7.42
C LEU A 787 10.63 -4.27 8.61
N PHE A 788 9.34 -4.13 8.35
CA PHE A 788 8.32 -4.07 9.40
C PHE A 788 7.54 -5.38 9.48
N ASP A 789 7.21 -5.81 10.70
CA ASP A 789 6.15 -6.79 10.91
C ASP A 789 4.75 -6.13 10.87
N ARG A 790 3.68 -6.93 10.82
CA ARG A 790 2.28 -6.43 10.82
C ARG A 790 1.92 -5.63 12.07
N LYS A 791 2.68 -5.77 13.17
CA LYS A 791 2.51 -4.99 14.41
C LYS A 791 3.25 -3.65 14.37
N GLY A 792 4.05 -3.41 13.32
CA GLY A 792 4.84 -2.20 13.13
C GLY A 792 6.17 -2.20 13.87
N ASN A 793 6.68 -3.35 14.31
CA ASN A 793 8.05 -3.45 14.84
C ASN A 793 9.05 -3.45 13.69
N LEU A 794 10.17 -2.75 13.88
CA LEU A 794 11.26 -2.65 12.91
C LEU A 794 12.27 -3.76 13.17
N TYR A 795 12.58 -4.56 12.16
CA TYR A 795 13.71 -5.49 12.20
C TYR A 795 14.84 -4.90 11.40
N VAL A 796 16.06 -4.95 11.94
CA VAL A 796 17.28 -4.42 11.32
C VAL A 796 18.32 -5.52 11.28
N SER A 797 18.82 -5.81 10.07
CA SER A 797 19.99 -6.65 9.87
C SER A 797 21.24 -5.80 10.08
N ASP A 798 21.96 -6.09 11.15
CA ASP A 798 23.12 -5.34 11.62
C ASP A 798 24.39 -6.09 11.18
N ARG A 799 24.83 -5.80 9.94
CA ARG A 799 25.70 -6.67 9.13
C ARG A 799 27.02 -6.97 9.81
N ASP A 800 27.76 -5.94 10.21
CA ASP A 800 29.11 -6.12 10.73
C ASP A 800 29.10 -6.46 12.23
N ALA A 801 27.95 -6.26 12.89
CA ALA A 801 27.66 -6.81 14.21
C ALA A 801 27.18 -8.29 14.17
N ASN A 802 26.98 -8.86 12.98
CA ASN A 802 26.56 -10.25 12.76
C ASN A 802 25.28 -10.63 13.53
N ARG A 803 24.30 -9.73 13.59
CA ARG A 803 23.04 -9.92 14.33
C ARG A 803 21.85 -9.33 13.59
N VAL A 804 20.65 -9.74 13.98
CA VAL A 804 19.40 -9.06 13.62
C VAL A 804 18.73 -8.55 14.90
N GLN A 805 18.35 -7.28 14.90
CA GLN A 805 17.71 -6.61 16.02
C GLN A 805 16.26 -6.28 15.69
N LYS A 806 15.39 -6.36 16.71
CA LYS A 806 13.98 -5.97 16.65
C LYS A 806 13.77 -4.75 17.56
N HIS A 807 13.27 -3.68 16.99
CA HIS A 807 12.93 -2.43 17.67
C HIS A 807 11.41 -2.29 17.72
N GLY A 808 10.89 -2.20 18.95
CA GLY A 808 9.45 -1.98 19.16
C GLY A 808 9.05 -0.55 18.81
N LYS A 809 7.80 -0.40 18.38
CA LYS A 809 7.14 0.91 18.29
C LYS A 809 6.64 1.27 19.69
N ILE A 810 6.94 2.49 20.17
CA ILE A 810 6.38 2.98 21.43
C ILE A 810 4.89 3.31 21.15
N PRO A 811 3.92 2.68 21.84
CA PRO A 811 2.52 3.09 21.73
C PRO A 811 2.38 4.54 22.20
N ASP A 812 1.57 5.37 21.54
CA ASP A 812 1.31 6.78 21.92
C ASP A 812 0.51 6.91 23.24
N GLY A 813 0.82 6.11 24.26
CA GLY A 813 0.14 6.09 25.56
C GLY A 813 0.89 5.39 26.69
N ILE A 814 2.18 5.10 26.54
CA ILE A 814 3.04 4.59 27.63
C ILE A 814 4.38 5.32 27.52
N LEU A 815 4.89 5.83 28.65
CA LEU A 815 5.97 6.80 28.85
C LEU A 815 5.50 8.28 28.91
N GLU A 816 4.47 8.54 29.71
CA GLU A 816 4.70 9.43 30.86
C GLU A 816 5.19 8.51 32.00
N ASP A 817 6.19 8.96 32.75
CA ASP A 817 6.86 8.28 33.87
C ASP A 817 7.83 7.13 33.53
N GLU A 818 9.09 7.47 33.23
CA GLU A 818 10.28 6.98 33.95
C GLU A 818 11.57 7.51 33.31
N PHE A 819 12.30 8.31 34.11
CA PHE A 819 13.75 8.48 34.21
C PHE A 819 14.66 8.19 32.99
N ASP A 820 15.39 9.24 32.57
CA ASP A 820 16.85 9.17 32.41
C ASP A 820 17.47 10.42 33.03
N VAL A 821 17.66 10.35 34.35
CA VAL A 821 18.65 11.10 35.11
C VAL A 821 19.90 10.21 35.16
N GLU A 822 21.05 10.82 34.88
CA GLU A 822 22.43 10.29 34.96
C GLU A 822 22.97 9.43 33.80
N ALA A 823 23.92 9.99 33.05
CA ALA A 823 25.34 9.71 33.32
C ALA A 823 26.29 10.66 32.55
N ASN A 824 27.00 11.48 33.33
CA ASN A 824 28.29 12.19 33.12
C ASN A 824 28.59 12.93 31.81
#